data_AF-A0ABD2IP56-F1
#
_entry.id   AF-A0ABD2IP56-F1
#
_cell.length_a   1.000
_cell.length_b   1.000
_cell.length_c   1.000
_cell.angle_alpha   90.00
_cell.angle_beta   90.00
_cell.angle_gamma   90.00
#
_symmetry.space_group_name_H-M   'P 1'
#
loop_
_entity.id
_entity.type
_entity.pdbx_description
1 polymer ?
#
loop_
_entity_poly.entity_id
_entity_poly.type
_entity_poly.pdbx_seq_one_letter_code
_entity_poly.pdbx_strand_id
1 'polypeptide(L)'
;MGGTVEQQFVQIEWQTGNTVRIELPSSNVTNPHELGKNLYRLLGEGSDPLAKKVRSTQNSFMLASNKARRWAREEYIKRRTKEKKGIRDEELLLQALMTDAGTLVDLNTVAQGLLAREKRAETSNILLRMPDDDNGSYQQKLDEYFSKLSEKNLSTIDEFGMIKLNAEIKNLTEEERVILEATKEMGTEAWIQAYREIRLVCQFNYDINRNRFILNIDPRYVKKVVISPQLAYILGFNSTEFMHPKNEASFMPDMSGGVSSFHVYTPDLIEPMMIGDVTAPVLRIVTIRGKPDQIVEEQFFAIQYHKILLKEVSEIQIEIRTNSGSLMPFQYGTLDWSTLSSECVQFGGYNIYRGLPYQRGAGVGALFRSLMRYLLPIGKQIGSAIGRQGMESGNRVLTNVLEGKDLKESLVIPPTNVSVVRSFFRQVLPLATITQESPYLFRLYSDNLWTDLSRIYLYLELSIEKPGANDKWVAIEDTDTNVSAIQGIGQTFVQQLKVTVGNTEVYDSGNLYPFKAYITNELSFPVNAKKNFLSSTGYYHTVNQDDSTDEGFKERCKIFKGGKNAQFLSRLDFDLGNQELYLLNNLDLLFTIYKAKDVFLLQTLKANDSTKYRLTVHDVKIYAKMVEVQPSLNMSLYKTLEKQPATYAVRKTEIKSSFISVGRYEFEYNVFSATIPRRVIIALVGNSAFHGDYKLSPFMFEPFDLREISVHAGGIVYPAVPYKLNFSNDHFVTAFVDMYEALGMANSERSFDISMAQFKKGWSFFVIPLTSTLDDSCGFELLRSGSTNVRATFNSPIPLGGVEMIVLGEFDQMIMVDYNRHIVTDSKLG
;
A
#
# COMPACT_ATOMS: atom_id res chain seq x y z
N MET A 1 -31.16 16.74 -12.08
CA MET A 1 -30.34 17.63 -11.25
C MET A 1 -30.66 19.06 -11.63
N GLY A 2 -30.75 19.99 -10.66
CA GLY A 2 -30.91 21.40 -10.97
C GLY A 2 -29.53 22.03 -11.23
N GLY A 3 -29.29 22.47 -12.45
CA GLY A 3 -28.09 23.26 -12.79
C GLY A 3 -28.39 24.76 -12.72
N THR A 4 -27.39 25.58 -12.41
CA THR A 4 -27.53 27.04 -12.51
C THR A 4 -27.75 27.48 -13.96
N VAL A 5 -28.63 28.47 -14.18
CA VAL A 5 -29.03 28.93 -15.52
C VAL A 5 -27.90 29.67 -16.25
N GLU A 6 -27.00 30.33 -15.51
CA GLU A 6 -25.91 31.14 -16.06
C GLU A 6 -24.59 30.36 -16.20
N GLN A 7 -23.82 30.68 -17.25
CA GLN A 7 -22.49 30.12 -17.51
C GLN A 7 -21.49 30.64 -16.47
N GLN A 8 -20.94 29.75 -15.65
CA GLN A 8 -19.97 30.10 -14.62
C GLN A 8 -18.57 30.26 -15.23
N PHE A 9 -17.84 31.31 -14.86
CA PHE A 9 -16.46 31.52 -15.32
C PHE A 9 -15.60 32.31 -14.34
N VAL A 10 -14.29 32.14 -14.47
CA VAL A 10 -13.24 32.98 -13.85
C VAL A 10 -12.33 33.50 -14.96
N GLN A 11 -12.09 34.80 -14.98
CA GLN A 11 -11.21 35.47 -15.93
C GLN A 11 -10.06 36.15 -15.19
N ILE A 12 -8.83 35.89 -15.61
CA ILE A 12 -7.61 36.49 -15.05
C ILE A 12 -6.99 37.40 -16.10
N GLU A 13 -6.68 38.63 -15.72
CA GLU A 13 -5.81 39.53 -16.49
C GLU A 13 -4.41 39.56 -15.87
N TRP A 14 -3.40 39.28 -16.68
CA TRP A 14 -2.00 39.24 -16.27
C TRP A 14 -1.34 40.61 -16.46
N GLN A 15 -0.27 40.89 -15.71
CA GLN A 15 0.52 42.12 -15.87
C GLN A 15 1.13 42.26 -17.29
N THR A 16 1.29 41.15 -18.01
CA THR A 16 1.74 41.13 -19.42
C THR A 16 0.66 41.54 -20.42
N GLY A 17 -0.54 41.94 -19.98
CA GLY A 17 -1.67 42.32 -20.85
C GLY A 17 -2.49 41.14 -21.40
N ASN A 18 -2.05 39.90 -21.19
CA ASN A 18 -2.80 38.71 -21.58
C ASN A 18 -4.03 38.51 -20.69
N THR A 19 -5.12 38.00 -21.25
CA THR A 19 -6.32 37.62 -20.50
C THR A 19 -6.62 36.13 -20.72
N VAL A 20 -6.97 35.44 -19.64
CA VAL A 20 -7.29 33.99 -19.66
C VAL A 20 -8.67 33.82 -19.03
N ARG A 21 -9.63 33.35 -19.81
CA ARG A 21 -10.98 33.01 -19.34
C ARG A 21 -11.10 31.49 -19.19
N ILE A 22 -11.43 31.06 -17.98
CA ILE A 22 -11.64 29.66 -17.61
C ILE A 22 -13.13 29.48 -17.40
N GLU A 23 -13.75 28.66 -18.24
CA GLU A 23 -15.15 28.26 -18.07
C GLU A 23 -15.25 27.14 -17.05
N LEU A 24 -16.24 27.22 -16.16
CA LEU A 24 -16.48 26.22 -15.14
C LEU A 24 -17.68 25.36 -15.56
N PRO A 25 -17.52 24.04 -15.70
CA PRO A 25 -18.65 23.16 -15.96
C PRO A 25 -19.66 23.28 -14.81
N SER A 26 -20.94 23.20 -15.12
CA SER A 26 -22.05 23.26 -14.16
C SER A 26 -22.18 22.00 -13.29
N SER A 27 -21.09 21.23 -13.15
CA SER A 27 -20.97 20.02 -12.35
C SER A 27 -20.88 20.36 -10.87
N ASN A 28 -22.05 20.59 -10.26
CA ASN A 28 -22.46 19.96 -9.00
C ASN A 28 -21.31 19.68 -8.00
N VAL A 29 -20.96 20.66 -7.17
CA VAL A 29 -20.01 20.45 -6.07
C VAL A 29 -20.73 20.51 -4.73
N THR A 30 -20.71 19.41 -3.98
CA THR A 30 -21.37 19.33 -2.65
C THR A 30 -20.52 19.87 -1.51
N ASN A 31 -19.23 20.06 -1.73
CA ASN A 31 -18.27 20.31 -0.68
C ASN A 31 -17.44 21.56 -1.02
N PRO A 32 -17.47 22.64 -0.21
CA PRO A 32 -16.67 23.85 -0.45
C PRO A 32 -15.17 23.56 -0.61
N HIS A 33 -14.67 22.53 0.10
CA HIS A 33 -13.27 22.10 0.01
C HIS A 33 -12.94 21.40 -1.33
N GLU A 34 -13.88 20.66 -1.93
CA GLU A 34 -13.71 20.10 -3.27
C GLU A 34 -13.84 21.19 -4.35
N LEU A 35 -14.72 22.17 -4.16
CA LEU A 35 -14.83 23.31 -5.07
C LEU A 35 -13.52 24.11 -5.09
N GLY A 36 -12.97 24.42 -3.91
CA GLY A 36 -11.65 25.06 -3.79
C GLY A 36 -10.53 24.26 -4.47
N LYS A 37 -10.51 22.94 -4.31
CA LYS A 37 -9.54 22.05 -5.00
C LYS A 37 -9.72 22.00 -6.51
N ASN A 38 -10.96 21.96 -7.01
CA ASN A 38 -11.24 21.93 -8.44
C ASN A 38 -10.93 23.28 -9.09
N LEU A 39 -11.29 24.40 -8.45
CA LEU A 39 -10.87 25.74 -8.85
C LEU A 39 -9.35 25.84 -8.87
N TYR A 40 -8.66 25.40 -7.81
CA TYR A 40 -7.20 25.36 -7.78
C TYR A 40 -6.58 24.54 -8.92
N ARG A 41 -7.15 23.38 -9.25
CA ARG A 41 -6.67 22.53 -10.36
C ARG A 41 -6.85 23.23 -11.71
N LEU A 42 -8.03 23.79 -11.98
CA LEU A 42 -8.35 24.47 -13.24
C LEU A 42 -7.54 25.76 -13.43
N LEU A 43 -7.32 26.53 -12.34
CA LEU A 43 -6.42 27.69 -12.36
C LEU A 43 -4.96 27.27 -12.60
N GLY A 44 -4.54 26.14 -12.01
CA GLY A 44 -3.24 25.52 -12.27
C GLY A 44 -3.05 25.15 -13.75
N GLU A 45 -4.01 24.41 -14.32
CA GLU A 45 -4.05 24.05 -15.75
C GLU A 45 -4.01 25.29 -16.66
N GLY A 46 -4.72 26.37 -16.30
CA GLY A 46 -4.68 27.66 -17.00
C GLY A 46 -3.36 28.44 -16.85
N SER A 47 -2.56 28.16 -15.81
CA SER A 47 -1.27 28.81 -15.54
C SER A 47 -0.07 28.14 -16.21
N ASP A 48 -0.19 26.87 -16.60
CA ASP A 48 0.89 26.08 -17.20
C ASP A 48 1.51 26.68 -18.49
N PRO A 49 0.77 27.37 -19.39
CA PRO A 49 1.37 28.07 -20.53
C PRO A 49 2.32 29.19 -20.11
N LEU A 50 1.97 29.96 -19.07
CA LEU A 50 2.80 31.03 -18.53
C LEU A 50 4.01 30.44 -17.81
N ALA A 51 3.82 29.42 -16.97
CA ALA A 51 4.91 28.71 -16.29
C ALA A 51 5.92 28.11 -17.29
N LYS A 52 5.45 27.57 -18.41
CA LYS A 52 6.29 27.09 -19.52
C LYS A 52 7.09 28.22 -20.17
N LYS A 53 6.49 29.40 -20.38
CA LYS A 53 7.15 30.58 -20.97
C LYS A 53 8.23 31.15 -20.03
N VAL A 54 7.91 31.35 -18.75
CA VAL A 54 8.88 31.74 -17.71
C VAL A 54 10.05 30.75 -17.65
N ARG A 55 9.76 29.45 -17.72
CA ARG A 55 10.79 28.40 -17.74
C ARG A 55 11.68 28.47 -18.99
N SER A 56 11.14 28.71 -20.18
CA SER A 56 11.98 28.88 -21.39
C SER A 56 12.86 30.12 -21.32
N THR A 57 12.34 31.25 -20.85
CA THR A 57 13.08 32.52 -20.73
C THR A 57 14.20 32.44 -19.68
N GLN A 58 13.96 31.78 -18.55
CA GLN A 58 15.01 31.58 -17.54
C GLN A 58 16.04 30.53 -17.96
N ASN A 59 15.63 29.46 -18.66
CA ASN A 59 16.59 28.52 -19.24
C ASN A 59 17.49 29.18 -20.30
N SER A 60 16.93 30.01 -21.19
CA SER A 60 17.72 30.73 -22.21
C SER A 60 18.67 31.73 -21.55
N PHE A 61 18.22 32.46 -20.52
CA PHE A 61 19.07 33.35 -19.73
C PHE A 61 20.21 32.62 -18.99
N MET A 62 19.94 31.45 -18.40
CA MET A 62 20.97 30.64 -17.73
C MET A 62 22.00 30.08 -18.71
N LEU A 63 21.58 29.68 -19.92
CA LEU A 63 22.49 29.26 -20.98
C LEU A 63 23.34 30.42 -21.48
N ALA A 64 22.74 31.61 -21.69
CA ALA A 64 23.44 32.85 -22.02
C ALA A 64 24.47 33.23 -20.95
N SER A 65 24.10 33.20 -19.67
CA SER A 65 25.00 33.51 -18.54
C SER A 65 26.18 32.55 -18.44
N ASN A 66 25.94 31.24 -18.59
CA ASN A 66 27.03 30.25 -18.59
C ASN A 66 27.95 30.40 -19.82
N LYS A 67 27.39 30.76 -20.99
CA LYS A 67 28.15 31.04 -22.21
C LYS A 67 29.00 32.31 -22.06
N ALA A 68 28.44 33.39 -21.51
CA ALA A 68 29.14 34.64 -21.21
C ALA A 68 30.30 34.41 -20.22
N ARG A 69 30.09 33.63 -19.15
CA ARG A 69 31.13 33.24 -18.18
C ARG A 69 32.26 32.41 -18.81
N ARG A 70 31.93 31.42 -19.66
CA ARG A 70 32.94 30.63 -20.39
C ARG A 70 33.76 31.52 -21.33
N TRP A 71 33.07 32.35 -22.12
CA TRP A 71 33.71 33.31 -23.02
C TRP A 71 34.66 34.27 -22.28
N ALA A 72 34.23 34.85 -21.15
CA ALA A 72 35.06 35.75 -20.35
C ALA A 72 36.33 35.07 -19.81
N ARG A 73 36.22 33.82 -19.35
CA ARG A 73 37.35 33.00 -18.90
C ARG A 73 38.34 32.69 -20.03
N GLU A 74 37.84 32.31 -21.20
CA GLU A 74 38.67 32.07 -22.39
C GLU A 74 39.38 33.34 -22.87
N GLU A 75 38.67 34.48 -22.91
CA GLU A 75 39.21 35.76 -23.35
C GLU A 75 40.27 36.31 -22.37
N TYR A 76 40.07 36.12 -21.06
CA TYR A 76 41.09 36.40 -20.04
C TYR A 76 42.36 35.56 -20.25
N ILE A 77 42.23 34.25 -20.50
CA ILE A 77 43.38 33.37 -20.80
C ILE A 77 44.10 33.84 -22.07
N LYS A 78 43.37 34.20 -23.14
CA LYS A 78 43.94 34.73 -24.39
C LYS A 78 44.72 36.03 -24.18
N ARG A 79 44.23 36.94 -23.35
CA ARG A 79 44.95 38.20 -23.02
C ARG A 79 46.21 37.91 -22.21
N ARG A 80 46.11 37.13 -21.14
CA ARG A 80 47.25 36.78 -20.26
C ARG A 80 48.36 35.98 -20.98
N THR A 81 47.99 35.19 -22.00
CA THR A 81 48.97 34.47 -22.85
C THR A 81 49.62 35.36 -23.92
N LYS A 82 48.94 36.42 -24.39
CA LYS A 82 49.55 37.46 -25.23
C LYS A 82 50.54 38.33 -24.44
N GLU A 83 50.17 38.77 -23.23
CA GLU A 83 51.07 39.51 -22.32
C GLU A 83 52.38 38.75 -22.07
N LYS A 84 52.29 37.44 -21.75
CA LYS A 84 53.45 36.57 -21.57
C LYS A 84 54.32 36.38 -22.82
N LYS A 85 53.80 36.69 -24.03
CA LYS A 85 54.56 36.62 -25.30
C LYS A 85 55.26 37.94 -25.67
N GLY A 86 55.17 38.98 -24.83
CA GLY A 86 55.99 40.18 -24.97
C GLY A 86 55.66 41.07 -26.18
N ILE A 87 54.48 40.93 -26.77
CA ILE A 87 54.01 41.78 -27.87
C ILE A 87 53.54 43.13 -27.28
N ARG A 88 54.42 44.12 -27.29
CA ARG A 88 54.13 45.50 -26.85
C ARG A 88 53.56 46.32 -28.01
N ASP A 89 52.23 46.27 -28.22
CA ASP A 89 51.55 47.11 -29.22
C ASP A 89 50.14 47.61 -28.82
N GLU A 90 49.63 47.33 -27.61
CA GLU A 90 48.26 47.75 -27.20
C GLU A 90 48.20 48.77 -26.04
N GLU A 91 49.33 49.29 -25.52
CA GLU A 91 49.31 50.46 -24.60
C GLU A 91 48.82 51.73 -25.32
N LEU A 92 49.19 51.92 -26.59
CA LEU A 92 48.69 53.00 -27.45
C LEU A 92 47.17 52.92 -27.72
N LEU A 93 46.57 51.73 -27.62
CA LEU A 93 45.16 51.50 -27.94
C LEU A 93 44.27 51.68 -26.71
N LEU A 94 44.78 51.38 -25.51
CA LEU A 94 44.15 51.75 -24.23
C LEU A 94 44.13 53.26 -24.01
N GLN A 95 45.17 53.98 -24.45
CA GLN A 95 45.20 55.44 -24.36
C GLN A 95 44.14 56.10 -25.27
N ALA A 96 43.92 55.55 -26.46
CA ALA A 96 42.83 55.99 -27.36
C ALA A 96 41.42 55.65 -26.84
N LEU A 97 41.25 54.50 -26.18
CA LEU A 97 39.96 54.10 -25.57
C LEU A 97 39.60 54.89 -24.30
N MET A 98 40.57 55.51 -23.63
CA MET A 98 40.34 56.33 -22.43
C MET A 98 39.95 57.78 -22.74
N THR A 99 40.22 58.28 -23.96
CA THR A 99 39.89 59.68 -24.35
C THR A 99 38.45 59.89 -24.82
N ASP A 100 37.79 58.88 -25.40
CA ASP A 100 36.45 59.01 -25.99
C ASP A 100 35.32 58.47 -25.06
N ALA A 101 35.46 58.64 -23.75
CA ALA A 101 34.41 58.33 -22.77
C ALA A 101 33.30 59.42 -22.72
N GLY A 102 32.87 59.92 -23.89
CA GLY A 102 32.20 61.23 -23.98
C GLY A 102 31.36 61.52 -25.22
N THR A 103 30.60 60.57 -25.78
CA THR A 103 29.24 60.79 -26.36
C THR A 103 28.62 59.51 -26.97
N LEU A 104 27.31 59.55 -27.21
CA LEU A 104 26.44 58.43 -27.60
C LEU A 104 26.43 58.11 -29.13
N VAL A 105 27.59 57.91 -29.75
CA VAL A 105 27.71 57.47 -31.17
C VAL A 105 28.81 56.41 -31.34
N ASP A 106 28.70 55.53 -32.33
CA ASP A 106 29.73 54.58 -32.80
C ASP A 106 30.08 53.33 -31.95
N LEU A 107 29.04 52.60 -31.52
CA LEU A 107 29.17 51.17 -31.15
C LEU A 107 29.31 50.21 -32.36
N ASN A 108 28.88 50.63 -33.56
CA ASN A 108 28.85 49.77 -34.75
C ASN A 108 30.24 49.51 -35.37
N THR A 109 31.13 50.50 -35.35
CA THR A 109 32.52 50.39 -35.82
C THR A 109 33.34 49.44 -34.93
N VAL A 110 33.16 49.52 -33.60
CA VAL A 110 33.77 48.59 -32.64
C VAL A 110 33.28 47.15 -32.85
N ALA A 111 31.97 46.96 -33.06
CA ALA A 111 31.39 45.63 -33.33
C ALA A 111 31.91 45.02 -34.64
N GLN A 112 32.04 45.80 -35.71
CA GLN A 112 32.60 45.33 -36.98
C GLN A 112 34.10 45.01 -36.87
N GLY A 113 34.88 45.80 -36.11
CA GLY A 113 36.29 45.50 -35.83
C GLY A 113 36.50 44.20 -35.06
N LEU A 114 35.59 43.86 -34.14
CA LEU A 114 35.61 42.60 -33.40
C LEU A 114 35.24 41.39 -34.28
N LEU A 115 34.19 41.50 -35.11
CA LEU A 115 33.83 40.48 -36.11
C LEU A 115 34.94 40.23 -37.15
N ALA A 116 35.67 41.27 -37.55
CA ALA A 116 36.83 41.13 -38.44
C ALA A 116 38.04 40.48 -37.74
N ARG A 117 38.21 40.68 -36.43
CA ARG A 117 39.20 39.96 -35.61
C ARG A 117 38.80 38.49 -35.40
N GLU A 118 37.52 38.18 -35.30
CA GLU A 118 36.98 36.81 -35.16
C GLU A 118 37.33 35.95 -36.40
N LYS A 119 37.07 36.44 -37.62
CA LYS A 119 37.44 35.75 -38.88
C LYS A 119 38.95 35.60 -39.11
N ARG A 120 39.78 36.45 -38.49
CA ARG A 120 41.25 36.30 -38.51
C ARG A 120 41.76 35.28 -37.48
N ALA A 121 40.99 34.99 -36.43
CA ALA A 121 41.33 33.96 -35.45
C ALA A 121 41.08 32.54 -36.01
N GLU A 122 39.99 32.36 -36.77
CA GLU A 122 39.63 31.09 -37.44
C GLU A 122 40.68 30.61 -38.46
N THR A 123 41.53 31.50 -38.97
CA THR A 123 42.56 31.17 -39.98
C THR A 123 43.96 30.90 -39.41
N SER A 124 44.14 30.99 -38.08
CA SER A 124 45.43 30.74 -37.42
C SER A 124 45.53 29.32 -36.83
N ASN A 125 45.98 28.36 -37.64
CA ASN A 125 46.32 27.02 -37.19
C ASN A 125 47.56 27.04 -36.28
N ILE A 126 47.36 27.17 -34.97
CA ILE A 126 48.40 26.95 -33.95
C ILE A 126 47.89 25.92 -32.94
N LEU A 127 48.16 24.65 -33.24
CA LEU A 127 48.10 23.56 -32.27
C LEU A 127 49.07 23.84 -31.11
N LEU A 128 48.53 23.99 -29.90
CA LEU A 128 49.32 23.95 -28.67
C LEU A 128 49.04 22.63 -27.96
N ARG A 129 50.13 21.87 -27.70
CA ARG A 129 50.12 20.55 -27.06
C ARG A 129 49.25 20.51 -25.81
N MET A 130 48.41 19.48 -25.72
CA MET A 130 47.93 18.99 -24.42
C MET A 130 49.10 18.30 -23.69
N PRO A 131 49.17 18.36 -22.34
CA PRO A 131 49.94 17.43 -21.54
C PRO A 131 49.13 16.14 -21.33
N ASP A 132 49.80 15.00 -21.43
CA ASP A 132 49.18 13.67 -21.32
C ASP A 132 48.79 13.28 -19.88
N ASP A 133 47.88 12.31 -19.79
CA ASP A 133 47.53 11.44 -18.65
C ASP A 133 47.36 12.06 -17.25
N ASP A 134 46.10 12.44 -16.94
CA ASP A 134 45.50 12.16 -15.62
C ASP A 134 43.97 12.30 -15.69
N ASN A 135 43.23 11.33 -15.15
CA ASN A 135 41.76 11.14 -15.27
C ASN A 135 40.92 12.22 -14.56
N GLY A 136 40.99 13.45 -15.05
CA GLY A 136 40.15 14.58 -14.63
C GLY A 136 39.73 15.41 -15.85
N SER A 137 38.46 15.82 -15.89
CA SER A 137 37.90 16.60 -17.00
C SER A 137 38.68 17.90 -17.19
N TYR A 138 38.93 18.29 -18.44
CA TYR A 138 39.57 19.56 -18.80
C TYR A 138 38.90 20.78 -18.12
N GLN A 139 37.59 20.71 -17.89
CA GLN A 139 36.85 21.74 -17.15
C GLN A 139 37.21 21.79 -15.65
N GLN A 140 37.41 20.65 -14.99
CA GLN A 140 37.83 20.61 -13.59
C GLN A 140 39.22 21.25 -13.39
N LYS A 141 40.17 20.94 -14.30
CA LYS A 141 41.52 21.54 -14.29
C LYS A 141 41.48 23.06 -14.55
N LEU A 142 40.54 23.54 -15.38
CA LEU A 142 40.28 24.98 -15.56
C LEU A 142 39.63 25.63 -14.34
N ASP A 143 38.60 25.03 -13.75
CA ASP A 143 37.92 25.55 -12.56
C ASP A 143 38.90 25.66 -11.37
N GLU A 144 39.77 24.67 -11.19
CA GLU A 144 40.85 24.72 -10.19
C GLU A 144 41.82 25.88 -10.45
N TYR A 145 42.20 26.14 -11.71
CA TYR A 145 43.04 27.29 -12.08
C TYR A 145 42.35 28.63 -11.74
N PHE A 146 41.07 28.78 -12.08
CA PHE A 146 40.33 30.02 -11.78
C PHE A 146 40.09 30.22 -10.28
N SER A 147 39.95 29.14 -9.50
CA SER A 147 39.80 29.22 -8.03
C SER A 147 41.03 29.81 -7.30
N LYS A 148 42.21 29.81 -7.95
CA LYS A 148 43.48 30.26 -7.37
C LYS A 148 43.87 31.69 -7.80
N LEU A 149 42.96 32.45 -8.43
CA LEU A 149 43.19 33.84 -8.83
C LEU A 149 42.89 34.82 -7.69
N SER A 150 43.67 35.91 -7.63
CA SER A 150 43.41 37.03 -6.71
C SER A 150 42.15 37.80 -7.09
N GLU A 151 41.45 38.39 -6.12
CA GLU A 151 40.18 39.14 -6.30
C GLU A 151 40.18 40.14 -7.47
N LYS A 152 41.25 40.94 -7.67
CA LYS A 152 41.35 41.90 -8.80
C LYS A 152 41.34 41.26 -10.20
N ASN A 153 41.76 39.99 -10.29
CA ASN A 153 41.69 39.21 -11.52
C ASN A 153 40.32 38.53 -11.67
N LEU A 154 39.57 38.35 -10.58
CA LEU A 154 38.21 37.83 -10.62
C LEU A 154 37.23 38.93 -11.07
N SER A 155 37.35 40.15 -10.52
CA SER A 155 36.50 41.28 -10.88
C SER A 155 36.59 41.65 -12.38
N THR A 156 37.78 41.60 -12.97
CA THR A 156 37.98 41.85 -14.40
C THR A 156 37.38 40.75 -15.29
N ILE A 157 37.35 39.49 -14.82
CA ILE A 157 36.62 38.40 -15.51
C ILE A 157 35.11 38.62 -15.42
N ASP A 158 34.60 39.03 -14.25
CA ASP A 158 33.18 39.31 -14.05
C ASP A 158 32.71 40.51 -14.88
N GLU A 159 33.51 41.57 -15.02
CA GLU A 159 33.24 42.70 -15.93
C GLU A 159 33.07 42.25 -17.38
N PHE A 160 33.99 41.42 -17.92
CA PHE A 160 33.85 40.86 -19.26
C PHE A 160 32.61 39.97 -19.39
N GLY A 161 32.29 39.17 -18.37
CA GLY A 161 31.08 38.36 -18.31
C GLY A 161 29.80 39.21 -18.36
N MET A 162 29.74 40.29 -17.58
CA MET A 162 28.60 41.21 -17.52
C MET A 162 28.40 41.98 -18.82
N ILE A 163 29.47 42.42 -19.49
CA ILE A 163 29.39 43.08 -20.81
C ILE A 163 28.76 42.12 -21.83
N LYS A 164 29.22 40.86 -21.89
CA LYS A 164 28.70 39.86 -22.83
C LYS A 164 27.26 39.47 -22.51
N LEU A 165 26.91 39.29 -21.23
CA LEU A 165 25.56 39.02 -20.76
C LEU A 165 24.59 40.15 -21.13
N ASN A 166 24.96 41.41 -20.90
CA ASN A 166 24.13 42.57 -21.20
C ASN A 166 23.88 42.73 -22.72
N ALA A 167 24.82 42.28 -23.57
CA ALA A 167 24.59 42.21 -25.01
C ALA A 167 23.59 41.09 -25.39
N GLU A 168 23.62 39.93 -24.74
CA GLU A 168 22.66 38.84 -25.00
C GLU A 168 21.26 39.17 -24.45
N ILE A 169 21.13 39.85 -23.30
CA ILE A 169 19.82 40.36 -22.77
C ILE A 169 19.16 41.34 -23.75
N LYS A 170 19.94 42.20 -24.42
CA LYS A 170 19.44 43.16 -25.43
C LYS A 170 18.84 42.49 -26.67
N ASN A 171 19.03 41.18 -26.87
CA ASN A 171 18.44 40.43 -27.97
C ASN A 171 17.11 39.72 -27.58
N LEU A 172 16.72 39.71 -26.31
CA LEU A 172 15.44 39.16 -25.85
C LEU A 172 14.27 40.06 -26.24
N THR A 173 13.08 39.47 -26.44
CA THR A 173 11.84 40.22 -26.71
C THR A 173 11.39 41.05 -25.50
N GLU A 174 10.52 42.04 -25.72
CA GLU A 174 10.06 42.94 -24.65
C GLU A 174 9.27 42.18 -23.56
N GLU A 175 8.42 41.23 -23.95
CA GLU A 175 7.72 40.34 -23.00
C GLU A 175 8.69 39.50 -22.15
N GLU A 176 9.75 38.97 -22.76
CA GLU A 176 10.77 38.19 -22.05
C GLU A 176 11.58 39.04 -21.08
N ARG A 177 11.83 40.31 -21.39
CA ARG A 177 12.49 41.26 -20.47
C ARG A 177 11.63 41.56 -19.25
N VAL A 178 10.34 41.84 -19.45
CA VAL A 178 9.40 42.07 -18.33
C VAL A 178 9.32 40.84 -17.42
N ILE A 179 9.23 39.63 -17.99
CA ILE A 179 9.28 38.37 -17.24
C ILE A 179 10.60 38.22 -16.47
N LEU A 180 11.73 38.51 -17.11
CA LEU A 180 13.06 38.33 -16.53
C LEU A 180 13.35 39.36 -15.43
N GLU A 181 12.91 40.60 -15.59
CA GLU A 181 13.00 41.66 -14.58
C GLU A 181 12.17 41.31 -13.34
N ALA A 182 10.91 40.91 -13.53
CA ALA A 182 10.02 40.47 -12.45
C ALA A 182 10.47 39.19 -11.71
N THR A 183 11.42 38.42 -12.27
CA THR A 183 11.94 37.17 -11.67
C THR A 183 13.39 37.25 -11.21
N LYS A 184 14.05 38.41 -11.39
CA LYS A 184 15.49 38.59 -11.15
C LYS A 184 15.91 38.53 -9.67
N GLU A 185 14.99 38.85 -8.76
CA GLU A 185 15.29 39.02 -7.33
C GLU A 185 15.56 37.71 -6.56
N MET A 186 15.14 36.55 -7.07
CA MET A 186 14.96 35.36 -6.22
C MET A 186 16.20 34.46 -6.08
N GLY A 187 17.19 34.53 -6.99
CA GLY A 187 18.39 33.71 -6.92
C GLY A 187 18.21 32.24 -7.37
N THR A 188 19.29 31.46 -7.33
CA THR A 188 19.41 30.19 -8.08
C THR A 188 18.57 29.03 -7.53
N GLU A 189 18.49 28.86 -6.20
CA GLU A 189 17.68 27.79 -5.60
C GLU A 189 16.18 28.13 -5.63
N ALA A 190 15.84 29.40 -5.44
CA ALA A 190 14.46 29.86 -5.42
C ALA A 190 13.77 29.81 -6.79
N TRP A 191 14.46 29.69 -7.93
CA TRP A 191 13.78 29.56 -9.23
C TRP A 191 13.04 28.20 -9.38
N ILE A 192 13.58 27.12 -8.80
CA ILE A 192 12.89 25.82 -8.75
C ILE A 192 11.64 25.94 -7.85
N GLN A 193 11.71 26.80 -6.84
CA GLN A 193 10.59 27.14 -5.97
C GLN A 193 9.56 28.02 -6.68
N ALA A 194 9.99 29.05 -7.41
CA ALA A 194 9.19 29.93 -8.25
C ALA A 194 8.34 29.14 -9.27
N TYR A 195 8.92 28.11 -9.89
CA TYR A 195 8.20 27.23 -10.81
C TYR A 195 7.04 26.47 -10.13
N ARG A 196 7.17 26.14 -8.84
CA ARG A 196 6.08 25.57 -8.03
C ARG A 196 5.09 26.64 -7.55
N GLU A 197 5.58 27.85 -7.29
CA GLU A 197 4.80 28.98 -6.77
C GLU A 197 3.97 29.72 -7.83
N ILE A 198 4.29 29.63 -9.14
CA ILE A 198 3.44 30.19 -10.21
C ILE A 198 2.01 29.61 -10.17
N ARG A 199 1.84 28.36 -9.71
CA ARG A 199 0.52 27.74 -9.50
C ARG A 199 -0.23 28.24 -8.26
N LEU A 200 0.39 29.09 -7.43
CA LEU A 200 -0.19 29.72 -6.23
C LEU A 200 -0.53 31.21 -6.44
N VAL A 201 -0.26 31.76 -7.63
CA VAL A 201 -0.45 33.19 -7.97
C VAL A 201 -1.91 33.66 -7.90
N CYS A 202 -2.86 32.76 -8.11
CA CYS A 202 -4.29 33.01 -7.92
C CYS A 202 -4.92 31.76 -7.29
N GLN A 203 -5.43 31.87 -6.07
CA GLN A 203 -5.92 30.71 -5.32
C GLN A 203 -7.19 31.02 -4.52
N PHE A 204 -8.23 30.21 -4.73
CA PHE A 204 -9.39 30.12 -3.84
C PHE A 204 -9.12 29.13 -2.72
N ASN A 205 -8.92 29.64 -1.50
CA ASN A 205 -8.80 28.85 -0.30
C ASN A 205 -10.10 28.91 0.51
N TYR A 206 -10.63 27.76 0.93
CA TYR A 206 -11.77 27.70 1.84
C TYR A 206 -11.25 27.55 3.28
N ASP A 207 -11.50 28.57 4.12
CA ASP A 207 -11.17 28.53 5.55
C ASP A 207 -12.30 27.79 6.31
N ILE A 208 -12.00 26.58 6.76
CA ILE A 208 -12.91 25.70 7.50
C ILE A 208 -13.37 26.36 8.82
N ASN A 209 -12.50 27.11 9.49
CA ASN A 209 -12.81 27.72 10.79
C ASN A 209 -13.73 28.93 10.65
N ARG A 210 -13.65 29.64 9.51
CA ARG A 210 -14.49 30.81 9.20
C ARG A 210 -15.69 30.48 8.32
N ASN A 211 -15.73 29.28 7.73
CA ASN A 211 -16.71 28.86 6.72
C ASN A 211 -16.84 29.86 5.56
N ARG A 212 -15.69 30.27 5.00
CA ARG A 212 -15.59 31.34 3.99
C ARG A 212 -14.50 31.04 2.97
N PHE A 213 -14.70 31.50 1.73
CA PHE A 213 -13.64 31.54 0.73
C PHE A 213 -12.74 32.78 0.90
N ILE A 214 -11.47 32.61 0.59
CA ILE A 214 -10.45 33.63 0.52
C ILE A 214 -9.77 33.50 -0.85
N LEU A 215 -9.86 34.56 -1.65
CA LEU A 215 -9.13 34.68 -2.91
C LEU A 215 -7.82 35.42 -2.66
N ASN A 216 -6.72 34.67 -2.72
CA ASN A 216 -5.36 35.22 -2.69
C ASN A 216 -4.88 35.50 -4.12
N ILE A 217 -4.24 36.64 -4.34
CA ILE A 217 -3.73 37.12 -5.63
C ILE A 217 -2.30 37.64 -5.43
N ASP A 218 -1.33 37.21 -6.24
CA ASP A 218 -0.01 37.83 -6.29
C ASP A 218 0.00 39.02 -7.28
N PRO A 219 0.11 40.27 -6.81
CA PRO A 219 0.09 41.46 -7.67
C PRO A 219 1.30 41.56 -8.61
N ARG A 220 2.38 40.79 -8.38
CA ARG A 220 3.57 40.74 -9.25
C ARG A 220 3.24 40.18 -10.64
N TYR A 221 2.25 39.30 -10.73
CA TYR A 221 1.92 38.58 -11.96
C TYR A 221 0.49 38.84 -12.44
N VAL A 222 -0.47 39.01 -11.53
CA VAL A 222 -1.88 39.25 -11.86
C VAL A 222 -2.22 40.72 -11.69
N LYS A 223 -2.90 41.27 -12.69
CA LYS A 223 -3.41 42.64 -12.71
C LYS A 223 -4.83 42.72 -12.12
N LYS A 224 -5.74 41.83 -12.55
CA LYS A 224 -7.08 41.69 -11.98
C LYS A 224 -7.70 40.30 -12.18
N VAL A 225 -8.66 39.94 -11.34
CA VAL A 225 -9.49 38.74 -11.47
C VAL A 225 -10.96 39.13 -11.54
N VAL A 226 -11.71 38.54 -12.47
CA VAL A 226 -13.15 38.75 -12.68
C VAL A 226 -13.88 37.42 -12.60
N ILE A 227 -15.02 37.38 -11.91
CA ILE A 227 -15.82 36.16 -11.64
C ILE A 227 -17.27 36.41 -12.09
N SER A 228 -17.92 35.41 -12.69
CA SER A 228 -19.35 35.47 -13.04
C SER A 228 -20.24 35.72 -11.80
N PRO A 229 -21.35 36.49 -11.90
CA PRO A 229 -22.23 36.83 -10.76
C PRO A 229 -22.72 35.61 -9.97
N GLN A 230 -23.21 34.56 -10.66
CA GLN A 230 -23.68 33.32 -10.03
C GLN A 230 -22.58 32.62 -9.20
N LEU A 231 -21.32 32.65 -9.67
CA LEU A 231 -20.20 32.05 -8.95
C LEU A 231 -19.73 32.93 -7.77
N ALA A 232 -19.83 34.26 -7.90
CA ALA A 232 -19.61 35.15 -6.77
C ALA A 232 -20.62 34.88 -5.64
N TYR A 233 -21.90 34.64 -5.99
CA TYR A 233 -22.94 34.21 -5.05
C TYR A 233 -22.61 32.86 -4.38
N ILE A 234 -22.31 31.81 -5.16
CA ILE A 234 -21.94 30.47 -4.65
C ILE A 234 -20.74 30.53 -3.69
N LEU A 235 -19.75 31.37 -3.97
CA LEU A 235 -18.55 31.53 -3.15
C LEU A 235 -18.70 32.53 -1.98
N GLY A 236 -19.80 33.28 -1.92
CA GLY A 236 -20.10 34.26 -0.86
C GLY A 236 -19.45 35.64 -1.02
N PHE A 237 -19.06 36.05 -2.22
CA PHE A 237 -18.48 37.37 -2.52
C PHE A 237 -19.54 38.39 -2.97
N ASN A 238 -19.40 39.64 -2.53
CA ASN A 238 -20.28 40.75 -2.94
C ASN A 238 -19.80 41.48 -4.20
N SER A 239 -18.54 41.26 -4.61
CA SER A 239 -17.91 41.84 -5.79
C SER A 239 -17.61 40.77 -6.83
N THR A 240 -17.70 41.13 -8.10
CA THR A 240 -17.29 40.28 -9.23
C THR A 240 -15.87 40.56 -9.71
N GLU A 241 -15.29 41.72 -9.38
CA GLU A 241 -13.91 42.09 -9.71
C GLU A 241 -13.01 42.19 -8.47
N PHE A 242 -11.77 41.74 -8.59
CA PHE A 242 -10.80 41.66 -7.49
C PHE A 242 -9.41 42.17 -7.93
N MET A 243 -8.88 43.11 -7.16
CA MET A 243 -7.58 43.77 -7.36
C MET A 243 -6.61 43.59 -6.18
N HIS A 244 -7.14 43.34 -4.97
CA HIS A 244 -6.34 43.29 -3.75
C HIS A 244 -5.65 41.94 -3.59
N PRO A 245 -4.48 41.87 -2.92
CA PRO A 245 -3.72 40.62 -2.79
C PRO A 245 -4.44 39.55 -1.94
N LYS A 246 -5.43 39.94 -1.13
CA LYS A 246 -6.27 39.04 -0.34
C LYS A 246 -7.68 39.59 -0.27
N ASN A 247 -8.66 38.81 -0.71
CA ASN A 247 -10.08 39.15 -0.72
C ASN A 247 -10.85 38.06 0.02
N GLU A 248 -11.59 38.40 1.07
CA GLU A 248 -12.36 37.43 1.88
C GLU A 248 -13.85 37.51 1.54
N ALA A 249 -14.51 36.36 1.43
CA ALA A 249 -15.94 36.27 1.20
C ALA A 249 -16.73 36.92 2.36
N SER A 250 -17.80 37.63 2.02
CA SER A 250 -18.67 38.29 3.01
C SER A 250 -19.61 37.28 3.66
N PHE A 251 -20.04 36.26 2.92
CA PHE A 251 -21.02 35.27 3.32
C PHE A 251 -20.46 33.85 3.32
N MET A 252 -21.18 32.92 3.96
CA MET A 252 -20.91 31.48 3.84
C MET A 252 -21.26 31.01 2.42
N PRO A 253 -20.52 30.07 1.83
CA PRO A 253 -20.75 29.64 0.46
C PRO A 253 -22.01 28.75 0.33
N ASP A 254 -22.84 29.03 -0.68
CA ASP A 254 -24.01 28.23 -1.00
C ASP A 254 -23.73 27.24 -2.14
N MET A 255 -23.41 26.00 -1.77
CA MET A 255 -23.19 24.88 -2.68
C MET A 255 -24.47 24.41 -3.40
N SER A 256 -25.67 24.85 -2.97
CA SER A 256 -26.93 24.54 -3.65
C SER A 256 -27.27 25.51 -4.79
N GLY A 257 -26.49 26.58 -4.96
CA GLY A 257 -26.69 27.57 -6.02
C GLY A 257 -28.04 28.30 -5.93
N GLY A 258 -28.62 28.43 -4.74
CA GLY A 258 -29.92 29.04 -4.46
C GLY A 258 -31.13 28.10 -4.55
N VAL A 259 -30.94 26.82 -4.87
CA VAL A 259 -32.05 25.89 -5.21
C VAL A 259 -32.10 24.70 -4.23
N SER A 260 -32.91 24.85 -3.17
CA SER A 260 -33.07 23.85 -2.10
C SER A 260 -34.33 22.97 -2.22
N SER A 261 -35.31 23.40 -3.01
CA SER A 261 -36.59 22.70 -3.17
C SER A 261 -37.21 22.98 -4.54
N PHE A 262 -37.83 21.96 -5.13
CA PHE A 262 -38.67 22.12 -6.31
C PHE A 262 -40.15 22.13 -5.91
N HIS A 263 -40.92 22.98 -6.56
CA HIS A 263 -42.37 23.07 -6.39
C HIS A 263 -43.02 22.38 -7.59
N VAL A 264 -43.88 21.40 -7.33
CA VAL A 264 -44.63 20.65 -8.35
C VAL A 264 -45.98 21.32 -8.51
N TYR A 265 -46.17 22.02 -9.63
CA TYR A 265 -47.39 22.71 -10.00
C TYR A 265 -48.24 21.82 -10.89
N THR A 266 -49.56 21.91 -10.72
CA THR A 266 -50.54 21.39 -11.68
C THR A 266 -51.53 22.51 -12.00
N PRO A 267 -51.22 23.38 -12.98
CA PRO A 267 -52.13 24.44 -13.39
C PRO A 267 -53.49 23.86 -13.78
N ASP A 268 -54.54 24.63 -13.51
CA ASP A 268 -55.95 24.37 -13.85
C ASP A 268 -56.61 23.09 -13.28
N LEU A 269 -55.84 22.20 -12.65
CA LEU A 269 -56.36 20.97 -12.04
C LEU A 269 -56.87 21.18 -10.60
N ILE A 270 -56.13 21.91 -9.77
CA ILE A 270 -56.38 22.02 -8.31
C ILE A 270 -56.68 23.46 -7.85
N GLU A 271 -57.46 23.59 -6.78
CA GLU A 271 -57.72 24.90 -6.14
C GLU A 271 -56.39 25.50 -5.62
N PRO A 272 -56.03 26.75 -5.97
CA PRO A 272 -54.79 27.37 -5.51
C PRO A 272 -54.69 27.44 -3.99
N MET A 273 -53.50 27.13 -3.46
CA MET A 273 -53.22 27.13 -2.02
C MET A 273 -52.25 28.26 -1.66
N MET A 274 -52.33 28.75 -0.42
CA MET A 274 -51.36 29.73 0.11
C MET A 274 -50.00 29.06 0.36
N ILE A 275 -48.95 29.59 -0.24
CA ILE A 275 -47.55 29.18 -0.02
C ILE A 275 -46.72 30.44 0.23
N GLY A 276 -46.30 30.63 1.48
CA GLY A 276 -45.68 31.88 1.91
C GLY A 276 -46.66 33.05 1.75
N ASP A 277 -46.27 34.03 0.94
CA ASP A 277 -47.02 35.23 0.59
C ASP A 277 -47.79 35.12 -0.75
N VAL A 278 -47.70 33.99 -1.47
CA VAL A 278 -48.28 33.81 -2.82
C VAL A 278 -49.34 32.69 -2.84
N THR A 279 -50.43 32.89 -3.57
CA THR A 279 -51.40 31.83 -3.91
C THR A 279 -50.96 31.06 -5.16
N ALA A 280 -50.84 29.73 -5.07
CA ALA A 280 -50.34 28.89 -6.17
C ALA A 280 -50.99 27.49 -6.23
N PRO A 281 -51.28 26.93 -7.42
CA PRO A 281 -51.77 25.57 -7.59
C PRO A 281 -50.61 24.55 -7.53
N VAL A 282 -50.00 24.42 -6.35
CA VAL A 282 -48.91 23.48 -6.07
C VAL A 282 -49.47 22.20 -5.46
N LEU A 283 -49.16 21.06 -6.09
CA LEU A 283 -49.57 19.73 -5.67
C LEU A 283 -48.61 19.13 -4.62
N ARG A 284 -47.32 19.50 -4.66
CA ARG A 284 -46.34 19.14 -3.62
C ARG A 284 -45.10 20.03 -3.68
N ILE A 285 -44.51 20.31 -2.52
CA ILE A 285 -43.14 20.84 -2.40
C ILE A 285 -42.21 19.65 -2.14
N VAL A 286 -41.20 19.46 -2.97
CA VAL A 286 -40.20 18.39 -2.85
C VAL A 286 -38.86 19.01 -2.46
N THR A 287 -38.35 18.66 -1.28
CA THR A 287 -37.01 19.07 -0.85
C THR A 287 -35.98 18.33 -1.66
N ILE A 288 -35.01 19.03 -2.24
CA ILE A 288 -33.94 18.38 -3.00
C ILE A 288 -33.01 17.72 -1.98
N ARG A 289 -32.78 16.42 -2.16
CA ARG A 289 -31.93 15.59 -1.28
C ARG A 289 -31.00 14.75 -2.14
N GLY A 290 -29.98 14.19 -1.49
CA GLY A 290 -28.96 13.34 -2.10
C GLY A 290 -27.76 14.11 -2.65
N LYS A 291 -26.77 13.35 -3.07
CA LYS A 291 -25.55 13.87 -3.70
C LYS A 291 -25.75 14.05 -5.21
N PRO A 292 -24.90 14.85 -5.88
CA PRO A 292 -24.67 14.78 -7.32
C PRO A 292 -24.59 13.34 -7.82
N ASP A 293 -25.17 13.10 -8.99
CA ASP A 293 -25.18 11.80 -9.68
C ASP A 293 -25.84 10.64 -8.89
N GLN A 294 -26.38 10.91 -7.69
CA GLN A 294 -27.20 9.98 -6.94
C GLN A 294 -28.63 10.00 -7.50
N ILE A 295 -29.13 8.85 -7.93
CA ILE A 295 -30.56 8.64 -8.15
C ILE A 295 -31.24 8.64 -6.78
N VAL A 296 -32.15 9.59 -6.57
CA VAL A 296 -32.91 9.75 -5.32
C VAL A 296 -34.36 9.43 -5.60
N GLU A 297 -34.77 8.25 -5.14
CA GLU A 297 -36.16 7.84 -5.14
C GLU A 297 -36.79 8.23 -3.79
N GLU A 298 -37.74 9.17 -3.80
CA GLU A 298 -38.50 9.58 -2.61
C GLU A 298 -39.96 9.12 -2.77
N GLN A 299 -40.33 8.04 -2.06
CA GLN A 299 -41.69 7.52 -2.05
C GLN A 299 -42.53 8.20 -0.95
N PHE A 300 -43.58 8.91 -1.38
CA PHE A 300 -44.44 9.66 -0.48
C PHE A 300 -45.68 8.84 -0.03
N PHE A 301 -45.54 8.09 1.05
CA PHE A 301 -46.65 7.29 1.62
C PHE A 301 -47.79 8.13 2.22
N ALA A 302 -47.53 9.40 2.56
CA ALA A 302 -48.54 10.33 3.04
C ALA A 302 -49.38 10.89 1.88
N ILE A 303 -50.58 10.35 1.70
CA ILE A 303 -51.59 10.79 0.74
C ILE A 303 -52.02 12.22 1.08
N GLN A 304 -51.85 13.14 0.12
CA GLN A 304 -52.35 14.52 0.22
C GLN A 304 -53.58 14.67 -0.67
N TYR A 305 -54.72 14.98 -0.06
CA TYR A 305 -55.97 15.22 -0.77
C TYR A 305 -56.06 16.70 -1.18
N HIS A 306 -56.08 16.95 -2.49
CA HIS A 306 -56.32 18.27 -3.07
C HIS A 306 -57.76 18.34 -3.60
N LYS A 307 -58.37 19.53 -3.55
CA LYS A 307 -59.64 19.77 -4.23
C LYS A 307 -59.37 20.02 -5.71
N ILE A 308 -60.10 19.31 -6.56
CA ILE A 308 -59.99 19.40 -8.01
C ILE A 308 -61.02 20.42 -8.51
N LEU A 309 -60.61 21.31 -9.42
CA LEU A 309 -61.48 22.32 -10.03
C LEU A 309 -62.40 21.74 -11.11
N LEU A 310 -61.92 20.71 -11.80
CA LEU A 310 -62.54 20.06 -12.94
C LEU A 310 -63.19 18.72 -12.56
N LYS A 311 -64.28 18.35 -13.23
CA LYS A 311 -64.95 17.05 -13.05
C LYS A 311 -64.41 15.96 -13.97
N GLU A 312 -63.95 16.35 -15.16
CA GLU A 312 -63.40 15.49 -16.20
C GLU A 312 -62.20 16.22 -16.81
N VAL A 313 -61.12 15.48 -17.07
CA VAL A 313 -59.84 16.01 -17.56
C VAL A 313 -59.23 14.99 -18.52
N SER A 314 -58.84 15.43 -19.71
CA SER A 314 -58.21 14.58 -20.74
C SER A 314 -56.67 14.53 -20.64
N GLU A 315 -56.05 15.56 -20.07
CA GLU A 315 -54.60 15.73 -19.98
C GLU A 315 -54.24 16.45 -18.67
N ILE A 316 -53.20 15.98 -17.98
CA ILE A 316 -52.70 16.57 -16.74
C ILE A 316 -51.31 17.16 -17.02
N GLN A 317 -51.22 18.49 -17.03
CA GLN A 317 -49.95 19.20 -17.10
C GLN A 317 -49.30 19.26 -15.71
N ILE A 318 -48.04 18.84 -15.62
CA ILE A 318 -47.21 18.95 -14.41
C ILE A 318 -46.02 19.86 -14.74
N GLU A 319 -45.86 20.94 -13.99
CA GLU A 319 -44.72 21.83 -14.10
C GLU A 319 -43.83 21.74 -12.85
N ILE A 320 -42.53 21.68 -13.06
CA ILE A 320 -41.55 21.69 -11.98
C ILE A 320 -40.86 23.05 -11.99
N ARG A 321 -40.98 23.80 -10.89
CA ARG A 321 -40.49 25.17 -10.75
C ARG A 321 -39.54 25.32 -9.55
N THR A 322 -38.66 26.32 -9.61
CA THR A 322 -37.84 26.78 -8.48
C THR A 322 -38.70 27.33 -7.35
N ASN A 323 -38.08 27.56 -6.19
CA ASN A 323 -38.60 28.44 -5.12
C ASN A 323 -38.94 29.86 -5.60
N SER A 324 -38.26 30.39 -6.63
CA SER A 324 -38.57 31.69 -7.27
C SER A 324 -39.72 31.64 -8.30
N GLY A 325 -40.36 30.48 -8.50
CA GLY A 325 -41.46 30.31 -9.46
C GLY A 325 -41.05 30.21 -10.94
N SER A 326 -39.74 30.19 -11.23
CA SER A 326 -39.16 29.98 -12.56
C SER A 326 -39.18 28.49 -12.96
N LEU A 327 -39.29 28.17 -14.25
CA LEU A 327 -39.24 26.76 -14.71
C LEU A 327 -37.88 26.11 -14.43
N MET A 328 -37.90 24.81 -14.11
CA MET A 328 -36.70 24.05 -13.79
C MET A 328 -35.91 23.64 -15.05
N PRO A 329 -34.64 24.07 -15.22
CA PRO A 329 -33.81 23.60 -16.32
C PRO A 329 -33.31 22.17 -16.08
N PHE A 330 -33.89 21.20 -16.80
CA PHE A 330 -33.36 19.84 -16.88
C PHE A 330 -32.24 19.77 -17.93
N GLN A 331 -31.03 19.40 -17.51
CA GLN A 331 -29.89 19.24 -18.44
C GLN A 331 -29.99 17.95 -19.28
N TYR A 332 -30.47 16.86 -18.69
CA TYR A 332 -30.69 15.57 -19.33
C TYR A 332 -31.65 14.72 -18.47
N GLY A 333 -32.36 13.78 -19.10
CA GLY A 333 -33.23 12.81 -18.44
C GLY A 333 -34.25 12.19 -19.38
N THR A 334 -34.56 10.90 -19.20
CA THR A 334 -35.69 10.20 -19.82
C THR A 334 -36.88 10.18 -18.86
N LEU A 335 -38.06 10.46 -19.39
CA LEU A 335 -39.30 10.52 -18.61
C LEU A 335 -40.01 9.17 -18.69
N ASP A 336 -39.75 8.30 -17.71
CA ASP A 336 -40.15 6.90 -17.74
C ASP A 336 -41.45 6.68 -16.96
N TRP A 337 -42.57 6.49 -17.66
CA TRP A 337 -43.89 6.29 -17.06
C TRP A 337 -44.19 4.79 -16.89
N SER A 338 -43.59 4.18 -15.87
CA SER A 338 -43.90 2.80 -15.47
C SER A 338 -44.48 2.73 -14.05
N THR A 339 -45.55 1.92 -13.91
CA THR A 339 -46.24 1.59 -12.65
C THR A 339 -46.96 2.71 -11.89
N LEU A 340 -48.06 3.23 -12.47
CA LEU A 340 -49.26 3.50 -11.67
C LEU A 340 -50.01 2.17 -11.42
N SER A 341 -49.97 1.67 -10.19
CA SER A 341 -50.66 0.44 -9.81
C SER A 341 -52.08 0.70 -9.27
N SER A 342 -53.08 0.85 -10.15
CA SER A 342 -54.50 0.61 -9.81
C SER A 342 -55.45 0.64 -11.02
N GLU A 343 -56.13 -0.49 -11.27
CA GLU A 343 -57.46 -0.64 -11.89
C GLU A 343 -57.91 0.41 -12.93
N CYS A 344 -57.40 0.30 -14.16
CA CYS A 344 -58.08 0.87 -15.33
C CYS A 344 -59.29 0.00 -15.74
N VAL A 345 -60.44 0.64 -16.02
CA VAL A 345 -61.61 -0.01 -16.64
C VAL A 345 -61.85 0.64 -18.01
N GLN A 346 -61.94 -0.17 -19.06
CA GLN A 346 -62.26 0.34 -20.41
C GLN A 346 -63.75 0.69 -20.52
N PHE A 347 -64.04 1.87 -21.06
CA PHE A 347 -65.38 2.26 -21.49
C PHE A 347 -65.26 2.99 -22.84
N GLY A 348 -65.98 2.52 -23.87
CA GLY A 348 -66.03 3.18 -25.17
C GLY A 348 -64.68 3.31 -25.92
N GLY A 349 -63.68 2.47 -25.61
CA GLY A 349 -62.37 2.49 -26.28
C GLY A 349 -61.32 3.43 -25.68
N TYR A 350 -61.67 4.21 -24.64
CA TYR A 350 -60.73 5.06 -23.92
C TYR A 350 -60.50 4.53 -22.50
N ASN A 351 -59.28 4.74 -21.99
CA ASN A 351 -58.93 4.42 -20.60
C ASN A 351 -59.33 5.60 -19.71
N ILE A 352 -60.31 5.39 -18.82
CA ILE A 352 -60.82 6.44 -17.93
C ILE A 352 -60.45 6.07 -16.49
N TYR A 353 -59.72 6.95 -15.79
CA TYR A 353 -59.42 6.79 -14.37
C TYR A 353 -60.64 7.17 -13.52
N ARG A 354 -61.03 6.28 -12.61
CA ARG A 354 -62.13 6.53 -11.66
C ARG A 354 -61.59 6.53 -10.23
N GLY A 355 -61.58 7.69 -9.58
CA GLY A 355 -61.15 7.81 -8.18
C GLY A 355 -62.01 6.96 -7.24
N LEU A 356 -61.36 6.32 -6.25
CA LEU A 356 -62.05 5.53 -5.23
C LEU A 356 -62.94 6.43 -4.35
N PRO A 357 -64.19 6.02 -4.04
CA PRO A 357 -65.06 6.76 -3.16
C PRO A 357 -64.53 6.78 -1.72
N TYR A 358 -64.62 7.95 -1.08
CA TYR A 358 -64.17 8.20 0.30
C TYR A 358 -64.78 7.20 1.30
N GLN A 359 -63.96 6.37 1.94
CA GLN A 359 -64.40 5.51 3.04
C GLN A 359 -64.19 6.23 4.38
N ARG A 360 -65.29 6.72 4.98
CA ARG A 360 -65.28 7.21 6.37
C ARG A 360 -65.01 6.02 7.32
N GLY A 361 -64.13 6.22 8.30
CA GLY A 361 -63.45 5.13 9.01
C GLY A 361 -64.03 4.70 10.38
N ALA A 362 -63.11 4.32 11.27
CA ALA A 362 -63.23 3.54 12.53
C ALA A 362 -62.97 2.03 12.33
N GLY A 363 -62.17 1.34 13.16
CA GLY A 363 -61.41 1.77 14.34
C GLY A 363 -60.34 0.74 14.75
N VAL A 364 -59.73 0.94 15.92
CA VAL A 364 -58.56 0.18 16.43
C VAL A 364 -58.84 -1.32 16.59
N GLY A 365 -58.20 -2.19 15.80
CA GLY A 365 -58.41 -3.65 15.97
C GLY A 365 -57.89 -4.61 14.89
N ALA A 366 -56.68 -4.41 14.32
CA ALA A 366 -56.12 -5.35 13.33
C ALA A 366 -54.61 -5.64 13.51
N LEU A 367 -54.14 -5.64 14.76
CA LEU A 367 -52.74 -5.83 15.21
C LEU A 367 -52.05 -7.17 14.81
N PHE A 368 -52.72 -8.06 14.05
CA PHE A 368 -52.24 -9.43 13.82
C PHE A 368 -51.93 -9.80 12.36
N ARG A 369 -52.21 -8.95 11.36
CA ARG A 369 -51.95 -9.30 9.95
C ARG A 369 -50.50 -9.02 9.47
N SER A 370 -49.62 -8.60 10.38
CA SER A 370 -48.18 -8.37 10.13
C SER A 370 -47.31 -9.63 10.23
N LEU A 371 -47.84 -10.77 10.68
CA LEU A 371 -47.03 -11.94 11.07
C LEU A 371 -46.83 -12.98 9.95
N MET A 372 -47.63 -12.93 8.87
CA MET A 372 -47.75 -14.03 7.89
C MET A 372 -47.51 -13.62 6.41
N ARG A 373 -46.57 -12.71 6.16
CA ARG A 373 -46.13 -12.40 4.77
C ARG A 373 -44.62 -12.55 4.54
N TYR A 374 -43.91 -13.20 5.47
CA TYR A 374 -42.45 -13.42 5.43
C TYR A 374 -42.06 -14.88 5.11
N LEU A 375 -42.99 -15.67 4.55
CA LEU A 375 -42.79 -17.08 4.18
C LEU A 375 -43.13 -17.29 2.69
N LEU A 376 -42.09 -17.14 1.86
CA LEU A 376 -41.66 -17.89 0.64
C LEU A 376 -42.70 -18.68 -0.21
N PRO A 377 -42.51 -18.87 -1.55
CA PRO A 377 -41.22 -19.18 -2.24
C PRO A 377 -40.99 -18.35 -3.55
N ILE A 378 -39.81 -18.25 -4.19
CA ILE A 378 -38.89 -19.23 -4.83
C ILE A 378 -39.54 -20.13 -5.91
N GLY A 379 -39.10 -19.97 -7.18
CA GLY A 379 -39.03 -21.06 -8.17
C GLY A 379 -39.79 -20.90 -9.50
N LYS A 380 -39.05 -20.59 -10.59
CA LYS A 380 -39.17 -21.03 -12.02
C LYS A 380 -38.25 -20.14 -12.90
N GLN A 381 -37.10 -20.64 -13.37
CA GLN A 381 -36.86 -21.31 -14.69
C GLN A 381 -36.97 -20.39 -15.92
N ILE A 382 -36.17 -20.46 -17.01
CA ILE A 382 -34.83 -20.99 -17.42
C ILE A 382 -34.68 -20.64 -18.93
N GLY A 383 -33.44 -20.50 -19.44
CA GLY A 383 -33.06 -20.61 -20.88
C GLY A 383 -32.68 -19.29 -21.59
N SER A 384 -31.95 -19.26 -22.74
CA SER A 384 -31.04 -20.25 -23.38
C SER A 384 -30.27 -19.55 -24.54
N ALA A 385 -28.93 -19.37 -24.48
CA ALA A 385 -27.86 -20.27 -24.97
C ALA A 385 -27.39 -20.05 -26.44
N ILE A 386 -26.14 -20.49 -26.75
CA ILE A 386 -25.41 -20.50 -28.06
C ILE A 386 -24.59 -19.22 -28.38
N GLY A 387 -23.28 -19.26 -28.71
CA GLY A 387 -22.34 -20.39 -28.79
C GLY A 387 -20.86 -20.03 -29.11
N ARG A 388 -19.96 -21.01 -28.87
CA ARG A 388 -18.49 -21.14 -29.19
C ARG A 388 -18.10 -20.69 -30.62
N GLN A 389 -16.86 -20.37 -31.02
CA GLN A 389 -15.45 -20.44 -30.50
C GLN A 389 -14.60 -19.44 -31.35
N GLY A 390 -13.29 -19.16 -31.19
CA GLY A 390 -12.21 -19.59 -30.26
C GLY A 390 -10.80 -19.35 -30.88
N MET A 391 -9.75 -19.17 -30.07
CA MET A 391 -8.30 -18.97 -30.43
C MET A 391 -7.94 -17.68 -31.22
N GLU A 392 -6.80 -17.00 -31.01
CA GLU A 392 -5.84 -17.03 -29.88
C GLU A 392 -5.07 -15.69 -29.81
N SER A 393 -5.09 -15.07 -28.64
CA SER A 393 -3.96 -14.39 -27.98
C SER A 393 -2.93 -13.61 -28.83
N GLY A 394 -3.17 -12.30 -29.00
CA GLY A 394 -2.15 -11.35 -29.46
C GLY A 394 -2.52 -9.89 -29.16
N ASN A 395 -1.80 -9.26 -28.23
CA ASN A 395 -1.77 -7.81 -27.99
C ASN A 395 -3.06 -7.16 -27.43
N ARG A 396 -3.47 -7.53 -26.20
CA ARG A 396 -4.40 -6.70 -25.40
C ARG A 396 -3.77 -6.24 -24.08
N VAL A 397 -3.10 -5.08 -24.16
CA VAL A 397 -3.22 -3.99 -23.16
C VAL A 397 -4.57 -3.24 -23.36
N LEU A 398 -5.49 -3.85 -24.13
CA LEU A 398 -6.78 -3.32 -24.56
C LEU A 398 -7.96 -4.16 -24.00
N THR A 399 -7.76 -4.88 -22.90
CA THR A 399 -8.79 -5.70 -22.21
C THR A 399 -9.42 -4.97 -21.02
N ASN A 400 -8.64 -4.19 -20.26
CA ASN A 400 -9.13 -3.54 -19.03
C ASN A 400 -9.97 -2.26 -19.25
N VAL A 401 -10.36 -1.97 -20.49
CA VAL A 401 -11.21 -0.81 -20.87
C VAL A 401 -12.46 -1.25 -21.68
N LEU A 402 -12.59 -2.55 -22.00
CA LEU A 402 -13.72 -3.10 -22.75
C LEU A 402 -14.47 -4.22 -22.02
N GLU A 403 -13.98 -4.67 -20.86
CA GLU A 403 -14.84 -5.31 -19.86
C GLU A 403 -15.51 -4.22 -19.02
N GLY A 404 -16.82 -4.03 -19.21
CA GLY A 404 -17.65 -3.12 -18.41
C GLY A 404 -17.86 -3.62 -16.97
N LYS A 405 -16.77 -3.80 -16.22
CA LYS A 405 -16.82 -3.96 -14.77
C LYS A 405 -17.11 -2.59 -14.16
N ASP A 406 -18.25 -2.54 -13.48
CA ASP A 406 -18.80 -1.38 -12.80
C ASP A 406 -17.73 -0.54 -12.07
N LEU A 407 -17.81 0.78 -12.25
CA LEU A 407 -17.15 1.79 -11.39
C LEU A 407 -17.57 1.73 -9.90
N LYS A 408 -18.41 0.76 -9.52
CA LYS A 408 -18.88 0.53 -8.14
C LYS A 408 -17.77 0.04 -7.21
N GLU A 409 -16.73 -0.63 -7.71
CA GLU A 409 -15.64 -1.14 -6.87
C GLU A 409 -14.66 -0.06 -6.36
N SER A 410 -14.64 1.14 -6.96
CA SER A 410 -13.80 2.26 -6.50
C SER A 410 -14.49 3.23 -5.52
N LEU A 411 -15.79 3.05 -5.28
CA LEU A 411 -16.62 3.87 -4.37
C LEU A 411 -17.23 3.07 -3.20
N VAL A 412 -16.64 1.91 -2.89
CA VAL A 412 -17.05 1.09 -1.75
C VAL A 412 -16.67 1.80 -0.45
N ILE A 413 -17.68 2.29 0.28
CA ILE A 413 -17.53 2.67 1.70
C ILE A 413 -16.96 1.43 2.41
N PRO A 414 -15.84 1.53 3.17
CA PRO A 414 -15.26 0.37 3.82
C PRO A 414 -16.33 -0.32 4.68
N PRO A 415 -16.49 -1.66 4.55
CA PRO A 415 -17.61 -2.38 5.15
C PRO A 415 -17.63 -2.14 6.66
N THR A 416 -18.73 -1.55 7.14
CA THR A 416 -18.86 -1.22 8.56
C THR A 416 -18.99 -2.52 9.36
N ASN A 417 -18.09 -2.75 10.31
CA ASN A 417 -18.17 -3.90 11.18
C ASN A 417 -19.32 -3.73 12.18
N VAL A 418 -20.43 -4.42 11.94
CA VAL A 418 -21.61 -4.48 12.84
C VAL A 418 -21.64 -5.80 13.63
N SER A 419 -20.80 -6.78 13.28
CA SER A 419 -20.81 -8.12 13.87
C SER A 419 -20.05 -8.21 15.20
N VAL A 420 -19.02 -7.40 15.41
CA VAL A 420 -18.18 -7.41 16.63
C VAL A 420 -18.53 -6.22 17.52
N VAL A 421 -18.89 -6.49 18.77
CA VAL A 421 -19.17 -5.48 19.81
C VAL A 421 -17.86 -4.96 20.41
N ARG A 422 -16.96 -5.88 20.79
CA ARG A 422 -15.60 -5.57 21.28
C ARG A 422 -14.66 -6.77 21.09
N SER A 423 -13.36 -6.51 21.15
CA SER A 423 -12.34 -7.57 21.26
C SER A 423 -11.22 -7.14 22.20
N PHE A 424 -10.60 -8.09 22.89
CA PHE A 424 -9.53 -7.85 23.87
C PHE A 424 -8.64 -9.08 24.03
N PHE A 425 -7.45 -8.92 24.59
CA PHE A 425 -6.59 -10.05 24.94
C PHE A 425 -6.88 -10.53 26.36
N ARG A 426 -7.16 -11.83 26.51
CA ARG A 426 -7.28 -12.52 27.80
C ARG A 426 -5.95 -13.20 28.11
N GLN A 427 -5.39 -12.89 29.28
CA GLN A 427 -4.24 -13.60 29.82
C GLN A 427 -4.68 -14.94 30.43
N VAL A 428 -3.90 -15.99 30.16
CA VAL A 428 -4.08 -17.36 30.64
C VAL A 428 -2.81 -17.74 31.39
N LEU A 429 -2.97 -18.16 32.63
CA LEU A 429 -1.91 -18.66 33.49
C LEU A 429 -1.79 -20.20 33.34
N PRO A 430 -0.64 -20.80 33.66
CA PRO A 430 -0.51 -22.25 33.67
C PRO A 430 -1.37 -22.85 34.79
N LEU A 431 -1.90 -24.05 34.57
CA LEU A 431 -2.73 -24.78 35.53
C LEU A 431 -1.94 -25.26 36.76
N ALA A 432 -0.63 -25.44 36.61
CA ALA A 432 0.29 -25.86 37.66
C ALA A 432 1.32 -24.75 37.94
N THR A 433 1.96 -24.81 39.11
CA THR A 433 3.10 -23.97 39.44
C THR A 433 4.23 -24.17 38.43
N ILE A 434 4.86 -23.09 37.99
CA ILE A 434 5.94 -23.12 36.98
C ILE A 434 7.14 -23.91 37.53
N THR A 435 7.33 -25.11 36.99
CA THR A 435 8.51 -25.95 37.18
C THR A 435 9.49 -25.73 36.03
N GLN A 436 10.78 -26.00 36.26
CA GLN A 436 11.79 -25.98 35.18
C GLN A 436 11.67 -27.15 34.19
N GLU A 437 10.83 -28.13 34.53
CA GLU A 437 10.49 -29.32 33.75
C GLU A 437 9.12 -29.16 33.11
N SER A 438 8.96 -29.74 31.92
CA SER A 438 7.73 -29.77 31.12
C SER A 438 6.79 -30.92 31.52
N PRO A 439 5.48 -30.86 31.20
CA PRO A 439 4.79 -29.88 30.35
C PRO A 439 4.15 -28.70 31.09
N TYR A 440 4.04 -27.57 30.38
CA TYR A 440 3.18 -26.46 30.79
C TYR A 440 1.78 -26.63 30.19
N LEU A 441 0.75 -26.57 31.03
CA LEU A 441 -0.65 -26.76 30.66
C LEU A 441 -1.43 -25.46 30.79
N PHE A 442 -2.07 -25.01 29.71
CA PHE A 442 -2.91 -23.80 29.69
C PHE A 442 -4.31 -24.15 29.21
N ARG A 443 -5.34 -23.88 30.02
CA ARG A 443 -6.74 -24.10 29.63
C ARG A 443 -7.48 -22.77 29.51
N LEU A 444 -8.01 -22.51 28.32
CA LEU A 444 -9.13 -21.59 28.14
C LEU A 444 -10.42 -22.39 28.39
N TYR A 445 -11.09 -22.06 29.47
CA TYR A 445 -12.41 -22.60 29.76
C TYR A 445 -13.44 -22.06 28.76
N SER A 446 -14.45 -22.87 28.46
CA SER A 446 -15.63 -22.48 27.71
C SER A 446 -16.23 -21.17 28.25
N ASP A 447 -16.42 -20.23 27.34
CA ASP A 447 -16.96 -18.91 27.57
C ASP A 447 -17.96 -18.60 26.43
N ASN A 448 -18.85 -17.66 26.65
CA ASN A 448 -19.79 -17.20 25.61
C ASN A 448 -19.07 -16.34 24.54
N LEU A 449 -17.85 -15.90 24.83
CA LEU A 449 -16.96 -15.21 23.90
C LEU A 449 -16.40 -16.16 22.83
N TRP A 450 -16.19 -15.61 21.64
CA TRP A 450 -15.52 -16.31 20.54
C TRP A 450 -14.01 -16.13 20.64
N THR A 451 -13.23 -17.13 20.23
CA THR A 451 -11.75 -17.09 20.32
C THR A 451 -11.12 -16.92 18.94
N ASP A 452 -10.26 -15.91 18.79
CA ASP A 452 -9.45 -15.70 17.58
C ASP A 452 -8.12 -16.47 17.73
N LEU A 453 -8.09 -17.69 17.16
CA LEU A 453 -6.93 -18.59 17.22
C LEU A 453 -5.71 -18.05 16.48
N SER A 454 -5.90 -17.14 15.51
CA SER A 454 -4.80 -16.52 14.75
C SER A 454 -3.94 -15.57 15.58
N ARG A 455 -4.43 -15.14 16.75
CA ARG A 455 -3.79 -14.20 17.66
C ARG A 455 -3.66 -14.78 19.06
N ILE A 456 -3.04 -15.96 19.13
CA ILE A 456 -2.59 -16.59 20.36
C ILE A 456 -1.08 -16.41 20.48
N TYR A 457 -0.67 -15.74 21.56
CA TYR A 457 0.73 -15.45 21.86
C TYR A 457 1.19 -16.17 23.12
N LEU A 458 2.34 -16.85 23.04
CA LEU A 458 3.11 -17.34 24.17
C LEU A 458 4.05 -16.23 24.66
N TYR A 459 3.98 -15.93 25.95
CA TYR A 459 4.88 -15.05 26.66
C TYR A 459 5.81 -15.89 27.55
N LEU A 460 7.10 -15.56 27.53
CA LEU A 460 8.15 -16.22 28.30
C LEU A 460 9.04 -15.18 28.99
N GLU A 461 9.35 -15.42 30.26
CA GLU A 461 10.44 -14.74 30.96
C GLU A 461 11.54 -15.76 31.31
N LEU A 462 12.74 -15.57 30.76
CA LEU A 462 13.82 -16.55 30.75
C LEU A 462 15.13 -15.95 31.27
N SER A 463 15.97 -16.75 31.92
CA SER A 463 17.38 -16.42 32.17
C SER A 463 18.29 -17.62 31.88
N ILE A 464 19.61 -17.41 31.87
CA ILE A 464 20.59 -18.48 31.67
C ILE A 464 21.47 -18.60 32.92
N GLU A 465 21.67 -19.84 33.36
CA GLU A 465 22.45 -20.20 34.54
C GLU A 465 23.63 -21.12 34.17
N LYS A 466 24.71 -21.00 34.95
CA LYS A 466 25.92 -21.84 34.91
C LYS A 466 26.11 -22.56 36.26
N PRO A 467 26.80 -23.71 36.32
CA PRO A 467 27.17 -24.34 37.58
C PRO A 467 28.18 -23.48 38.34
N GLY A 468 27.83 -23.09 39.57
CA GLY A 468 28.72 -22.42 40.51
C GLY A 468 29.55 -23.40 41.35
N ALA A 469 30.37 -22.86 42.26
CA ALA A 469 31.40 -23.58 43.02
C ALA A 469 30.91 -24.65 44.04
N ASN A 470 29.64 -25.09 43.98
CA ASN A 470 29.03 -26.09 44.87
C ASN A 470 27.90 -26.88 44.14
N ASP A 471 27.99 -27.10 42.82
CA ASP A 471 26.94 -27.67 41.96
C ASP A 471 25.56 -26.96 42.02
N LYS A 472 25.50 -25.78 42.62
CA LYS A 472 24.34 -24.90 42.59
C LYS A 472 24.37 -24.09 41.30
N TRP A 473 23.24 -24.01 40.63
CA TRP A 473 23.06 -23.12 39.48
C TRP A 473 23.10 -21.65 39.93
N VAL A 474 23.83 -20.83 39.18
CA VAL A 474 24.00 -19.40 39.41
C VAL A 474 23.81 -18.68 38.08
N ALA A 475 23.17 -17.52 38.09
CA ALA A 475 22.98 -16.72 36.88
C ALA A 475 24.33 -16.37 36.20
N ILE A 476 24.31 -16.20 34.88
CA ILE A 476 25.48 -15.80 34.10
C ILE A 476 26.05 -14.45 34.54
N GLU A 477 27.37 -14.32 34.54
CA GLU A 477 28.09 -13.09 34.88
C GLU A 477 28.45 -12.30 33.61
N ASP A 478 28.79 -11.01 33.76
CA ASP A 478 29.19 -10.13 32.65
C ASP A 478 30.44 -10.61 31.87
N THR A 479 31.18 -11.58 32.40
CA THR A 479 32.37 -12.20 31.82
C THR A 479 32.05 -13.27 30.76
N ASP A 480 30.86 -13.87 30.76
CA ASP A 480 30.53 -14.99 29.87
C ASP A 480 29.91 -14.48 28.55
N THR A 481 30.71 -13.75 27.77
CA THR A 481 30.24 -12.97 26.60
C THR A 481 29.73 -13.80 25.42
N ASN A 482 30.03 -15.09 25.36
CA ASN A 482 29.83 -15.95 24.20
C ASN A 482 28.77 -17.05 24.44
N VAL A 483 27.79 -16.77 25.30
CA VAL A 483 26.67 -17.68 25.62
C VAL A 483 25.36 -16.98 25.29
N SER A 484 24.52 -17.62 24.49
CA SER A 484 23.17 -17.11 24.19
C SER A 484 22.19 -18.24 23.90
N ALA A 485 20.91 -17.89 23.71
CA ALA A 485 19.91 -18.81 23.19
C ALA A 485 20.02 -18.95 21.66
N ILE A 486 19.47 -20.05 21.13
CA ILE A 486 19.23 -20.22 19.70
C ILE A 486 18.28 -19.15 19.14
N GLN A 487 18.21 -19.06 17.81
CA GLN A 487 17.32 -18.14 17.12
C GLN A 487 15.84 -18.37 17.47
N GLY A 488 15.10 -17.26 17.60
CA GLY A 488 13.65 -17.30 17.75
C GLY A 488 13.18 -18.01 19.02
N ILE A 489 13.96 -17.93 20.11
CA ILE A 489 13.75 -18.65 21.38
C ILE A 489 12.30 -18.58 21.89
N GLY A 490 11.57 -17.48 21.65
CA GLY A 490 10.17 -17.33 21.99
C GLY A 490 9.25 -18.43 21.43
N GLN A 491 9.56 -18.98 20.25
CA GLN A 491 8.86 -20.12 19.65
C GLN A 491 9.67 -21.42 19.76
N THR A 492 10.98 -21.37 19.51
CA THR A 492 11.85 -22.56 19.45
C THR A 492 12.10 -23.19 20.82
N PHE A 493 11.75 -22.50 21.92
CA PHE A 493 11.57 -23.06 23.26
C PHE A 493 10.65 -24.28 23.30
N VAL A 494 9.62 -24.31 22.43
CA VAL A 494 8.62 -25.38 22.39
C VAL A 494 9.15 -26.54 21.55
N GLN A 495 9.38 -27.70 22.16
CA GLN A 495 9.73 -28.95 21.47
C GLN A 495 8.50 -29.60 20.83
N GLN A 496 7.40 -29.63 21.57
CA GLN A 496 6.13 -30.22 21.15
C GLN A 496 4.97 -29.36 21.66
N LEU A 497 4.07 -29.03 20.75
CA LEU A 497 2.81 -28.34 21.01
C LEU A 497 1.66 -29.30 20.70
N LYS A 498 0.84 -29.60 21.72
CA LYS A 498 -0.46 -30.26 21.53
C LYS A 498 -1.58 -29.27 21.79
N VAL A 499 -2.57 -29.26 20.90
CA VAL A 499 -3.80 -28.47 21.03
C VAL A 499 -5.01 -29.40 20.98
N THR A 500 -5.68 -29.50 22.12
CA THR A 500 -6.97 -30.21 22.26
C THR A 500 -8.10 -29.19 22.33
N VAL A 501 -9.13 -29.40 21.51
CA VAL A 501 -10.32 -28.54 21.45
C VAL A 501 -11.52 -29.39 21.89
N GLY A 502 -12.26 -28.92 22.89
CA GLY A 502 -13.21 -29.75 23.64
C GLY A 502 -12.49 -30.97 24.23
N ASN A 503 -12.89 -32.17 23.80
CA ASN A 503 -12.27 -33.44 24.20
C ASN A 503 -11.42 -34.08 23.08
N THR A 504 -11.22 -33.41 21.95
CA THR A 504 -10.53 -33.96 20.77
C THR A 504 -9.15 -33.32 20.61
N GLU A 505 -8.09 -34.14 20.51
CA GLU A 505 -6.78 -33.66 20.03
C GLU A 505 -6.90 -33.33 18.55
N VAL A 506 -6.65 -32.05 18.20
CA VAL A 506 -6.77 -31.53 16.84
C VAL A 506 -5.39 -31.28 16.22
N TYR A 507 -4.41 -30.93 17.03
CA TYR A 507 -3.02 -30.70 16.59
C TYR A 507 -2.01 -31.33 17.55
N ASP A 508 -1.03 -32.00 16.98
CA ASP A 508 0.23 -32.41 17.64
C ASP A 508 1.37 -32.21 16.65
N SER A 509 2.36 -31.40 17.03
CA SER A 509 3.55 -31.14 16.22
C SER A 509 4.59 -32.26 16.24
N GLY A 510 4.45 -33.23 17.16
CA GLY A 510 5.56 -34.08 17.58
C GLY A 510 6.75 -33.27 18.11
N ASN A 511 7.93 -33.89 18.16
CA ASN A 511 9.16 -33.31 18.73
C ASN A 511 9.87 -32.27 17.84
N LEU A 512 9.31 -31.94 16.67
CA LEU A 512 9.97 -31.15 15.62
C LEU A 512 9.38 -29.73 15.46
N TYR A 513 8.61 -29.27 16.46
CA TYR A 513 8.05 -27.91 16.46
C TYR A 513 9.09 -26.79 16.28
N PRO A 514 10.32 -26.84 16.86
CA PRO A 514 11.30 -25.77 16.67
C PRO A 514 11.66 -25.58 15.19
N PHE A 515 11.82 -26.69 14.46
CA PHE A 515 12.09 -26.67 13.03
C PHE A 515 10.90 -26.17 12.23
N LYS A 516 9.66 -26.57 12.59
CA LYS A 516 8.44 -26.02 11.99
C LYS A 516 8.42 -24.49 12.09
N ALA A 517 8.46 -23.97 13.32
CA ALA A 517 8.33 -22.55 13.58
C ALA A 517 9.46 -21.74 12.91
N TYR A 518 10.69 -22.26 12.92
CA TYR A 518 11.82 -21.63 12.25
C TYR A 518 11.65 -21.59 10.72
N ILE A 519 11.36 -22.72 10.08
CA ILE A 519 11.18 -22.82 8.62
C ILE A 519 10.01 -21.94 8.16
N THR A 520 8.86 -22.00 8.86
CA THR A 520 7.70 -21.15 8.58
C THR A 520 8.06 -19.66 8.64
N ASN A 521 8.76 -19.22 9.70
CA ASN A 521 9.18 -17.82 9.81
C ASN A 521 10.17 -17.40 8.72
N GLU A 522 11.14 -18.27 8.40
CA GLU A 522 12.16 -17.97 7.40
C GLU A 522 11.55 -17.77 6.02
N LEU A 523 10.57 -18.60 5.64
CA LEU A 523 9.94 -18.58 4.33
C LEU A 523 8.73 -17.63 4.22
N SER A 524 8.16 -17.15 5.34
CA SER A 524 6.95 -16.31 5.32
C SER A 524 7.20 -14.79 5.41
N PHE A 525 8.34 -14.35 5.98
CA PHE A 525 8.52 -12.95 6.36
C PHE A 525 9.68 -12.23 5.63
N PRO A 526 9.48 -10.97 5.18
CA PRO A 526 10.55 -10.15 4.60
C PRO A 526 11.50 -9.62 5.68
N VAL A 527 12.69 -9.16 5.26
CA VAL A 527 13.78 -8.61 6.09
C VAL A 527 13.27 -7.63 7.17
N ASN A 528 12.39 -6.70 6.78
CA ASN A 528 11.88 -5.65 7.66
C ASN A 528 11.01 -6.21 8.81
N ALA A 529 10.21 -7.25 8.54
CA ALA A 529 9.39 -7.91 9.55
C ALA A 529 10.24 -8.78 10.48
N LYS A 530 11.23 -9.50 9.92
CA LYS A 530 12.23 -10.26 10.69
C LYS A 530 13.02 -9.36 11.65
N LYS A 531 13.57 -8.25 11.17
CA LYS A 531 14.37 -7.32 11.97
C LYS A 531 13.58 -6.62 13.07
N ASN A 532 12.36 -6.16 12.78
CA ASN A 532 11.59 -5.35 13.72
C ASN A 532 10.64 -6.18 14.58
N PHE A 533 9.70 -6.91 13.96
CA PHE A 533 8.64 -7.62 14.69
C PHE A 533 9.14 -8.92 15.33
N LEU A 534 9.87 -9.76 14.59
CA LEU A 534 10.36 -11.03 15.13
C LEU A 534 11.51 -10.87 16.16
N SER A 535 12.08 -9.66 16.32
CA SER A 535 12.95 -9.37 17.47
C SER A 535 12.26 -9.65 18.82
N SER A 536 10.94 -9.45 18.90
CA SER A 536 10.13 -9.78 20.08
C SER A 536 10.03 -11.29 20.39
N THR A 537 10.29 -12.15 19.40
CA THR A 537 10.40 -13.61 19.55
C THR A 537 11.84 -14.06 19.82
N GLY A 538 12.80 -13.14 19.86
CA GLY A 538 14.23 -13.45 19.97
C GLY A 538 14.88 -13.85 18.63
N TYR A 539 14.29 -13.46 17.50
CA TYR A 539 14.91 -13.61 16.18
C TYR A 539 15.77 -12.38 15.86
N TYR A 540 17.03 -12.60 15.49
CA TYR A 540 17.97 -11.56 15.06
C TYR A 540 18.62 -11.96 13.74
N HIS A 541 18.84 -11.04 12.80
CA HIS A 541 19.44 -11.42 11.51
C HIS A 541 20.90 -11.86 11.73
N THR A 542 21.23 -13.09 11.32
CA THR A 542 22.58 -13.69 11.38
C THR A 542 23.02 -14.09 9.97
N VAL A 543 24.28 -13.83 9.61
CA VAL A 543 24.85 -14.21 8.31
C VAL A 543 25.56 -15.57 8.40
N ASN A 544 26.20 -15.87 9.53
CA ASN A 544 26.73 -17.20 9.86
C ASN A 544 26.23 -17.58 11.26
N GLN A 545 25.57 -18.74 11.41
CA GLN A 545 24.95 -19.08 12.70
C GLN A 545 25.95 -19.54 13.77
N ASP A 546 27.06 -20.15 13.38
CA ASP A 546 28.08 -20.72 14.28
C ASP A 546 29.32 -19.83 14.46
N ASP A 547 29.21 -18.53 14.13
CA ASP A 547 30.29 -17.57 14.25
C ASP A 547 30.10 -16.63 15.46
N SER A 548 31.03 -16.70 16.42
CA SER A 548 31.05 -15.80 17.59
C SER A 548 31.17 -14.31 17.24
N THR A 549 31.61 -13.99 16.02
CA THR A 549 31.78 -12.62 15.54
C THR A 549 30.53 -12.05 14.87
N ASP A 550 29.50 -12.87 14.60
CA ASP A 550 28.25 -12.43 13.96
C ASP A 550 27.48 -11.43 14.84
N GLU A 551 26.88 -10.42 14.21
CA GLU A 551 26.15 -9.35 14.90
C GLU A 551 24.89 -9.87 15.60
N GLY A 552 24.13 -10.76 14.96
CA GLY A 552 22.91 -11.33 15.52
C GLY A 552 23.18 -12.23 16.73
N PHE A 553 24.28 -13.00 16.72
CA PHE A 553 24.71 -13.76 17.90
C PHE A 553 25.07 -12.82 19.07
N LYS A 554 25.86 -11.77 18.80
CA LYS A 554 26.21 -10.75 19.80
C LYS A 554 24.98 -10.04 20.36
N GLU A 555 23.94 -9.80 19.55
CA GLU A 555 22.69 -9.23 20.04
C GLU A 555 21.94 -10.20 20.97
N ARG A 556 21.86 -11.49 20.64
CA ARG A 556 21.31 -12.50 21.57
C ARG A 556 22.09 -12.59 22.88
N CYS A 557 23.43 -12.51 22.85
CA CYS A 557 24.24 -12.44 24.08
C CYS A 557 23.92 -11.22 24.96
N LYS A 558 23.72 -10.03 24.36
CA LYS A 558 23.43 -8.78 25.11
C LYS A 558 22.15 -8.87 25.95
N ILE A 559 21.16 -9.66 25.51
CA ILE A 559 19.86 -9.80 26.17
C ILE A 559 20.01 -10.47 27.55
N PHE A 560 20.81 -11.54 27.63
CA PHE A 560 21.04 -12.31 28.84
C PHE A 560 22.25 -11.83 29.67
N LYS A 561 22.96 -10.78 29.20
CA LYS A 561 24.18 -10.27 29.83
C LYS A 561 23.92 -9.84 31.28
N GLY A 562 24.78 -10.32 32.19
CA GLY A 562 24.71 -10.04 33.62
C GLY A 562 23.54 -10.75 34.32
N GLY A 563 23.09 -11.89 33.78
CA GLY A 563 22.07 -12.73 34.41
C GLY A 563 20.66 -12.14 34.35
N LYS A 564 20.41 -11.21 33.42
CA LYS A 564 19.12 -10.52 33.29
C LYS A 564 18.02 -11.46 32.81
N ASN A 565 16.82 -11.23 33.35
CA ASN A 565 15.60 -11.85 32.85
C ASN A 565 15.23 -11.22 31.50
N ALA A 566 15.12 -12.05 30.49
CA ALA A 566 14.75 -11.72 29.13
C ALA A 566 13.28 -12.05 28.89
N GLN A 567 12.52 -11.11 28.32
CA GLN A 567 11.11 -11.32 28.02
C GLN A 567 10.90 -11.48 26.51
N PHE A 568 10.14 -12.51 26.13
CA PHE A 568 9.80 -12.82 24.76
C PHE A 568 8.28 -12.97 24.62
N LEU A 569 7.73 -12.50 23.50
CA LEU A 569 6.33 -12.66 23.14
C LEU A 569 6.26 -13.16 21.70
N SER A 570 5.66 -14.32 21.49
CA SER A 570 5.65 -14.98 20.17
C SER A 570 4.30 -15.59 19.84
N ARG A 571 3.94 -15.68 18.56
CA ARG A 571 2.72 -16.40 18.14
C ARG A 571 2.98 -17.91 18.17
N LEU A 572 2.01 -18.70 18.62
CA LEU A 572 2.04 -20.16 18.45
C LEU A 572 1.63 -20.56 17.02
N ASP A 573 2.38 -21.47 16.39
CA ASP A 573 2.14 -21.98 15.03
C ASP A 573 1.56 -23.40 15.07
N PHE A 574 0.24 -23.46 15.09
CA PHE A 574 -0.56 -24.68 14.97
C PHE A 574 -1.62 -24.46 13.88
N ASP A 575 -2.08 -25.55 13.28
CA ASP A 575 -2.81 -25.50 12.01
C ASP A 575 -4.11 -24.65 12.10
N LEU A 576 -4.88 -24.82 13.17
CA LEU A 576 -6.08 -23.99 13.47
C LEU A 576 -5.78 -22.51 13.78
N GLY A 577 -4.53 -22.14 14.04
CA GLY A 577 -4.08 -20.75 14.19
C GLY A 577 -3.71 -20.08 12.85
N ASN A 578 -3.63 -20.85 11.77
CA ASN A 578 -3.28 -20.35 10.44
C ASN A 578 -4.51 -19.99 9.57
N GLN A 579 -5.73 -20.19 10.09
CA GLN A 579 -7.00 -19.79 9.47
C GLN A 579 -7.58 -18.51 10.11
N GLU A 580 -8.39 -17.76 9.35
CA GLU A 580 -8.86 -16.41 9.72
C GLU A 580 -10.20 -16.37 10.48
N LEU A 581 -10.95 -17.48 10.52
CA LEU A 581 -12.25 -17.55 11.18
C LEU A 581 -12.09 -17.68 12.70
N TYR A 582 -13.05 -17.11 13.44
CA TYR A 582 -13.11 -17.27 14.88
C TYR A 582 -13.63 -18.66 15.25
N LEU A 583 -13.03 -19.26 16.27
CA LEU A 583 -13.53 -20.49 16.87
C LEU A 583 -14.87 -20.22 17.55
N LEU A 584 -15.83 -21.12 17.34
CA LEU A 584 -17.14 -21.09 18.02
C LEU A 584 -16.96 -20.94 19.54
N ASN A 585 -17.86 -20.18 20.15
CA ASN A 585 -17.98 -20.08 21.60
C ASN A 585 -18.40 -21.41 22.26
N ASN A 586 -18.26 -21.48 23.59
CA ASN A 586 -18.52 -22.67 24.41
C ASN A 586 -17.66 -23.90 24.02
N LEU A 587 -16.44 -23.66 23.51
CA LEU A 587 -15.41 -24.69 23.33
C LEU A 587 -14.27 -24.45 24.31
N ASP A 588 -13.89 -25.50 25.06
CA ASP A 588 -12.67 -25.51 25.84
C ASP A 588 -11.45 -25.65 24.90
N LEU A 589 -10.37 -24.91 25.19
CA LEU A 589 -9.07 -25.11 24.54
C LEU A 589 -8.04 -25.45 25.61
N LEU A 590 -7.28 -26.52 25.40
CA LEU A 590 -6.15 -26.89 26.24
C LEU A 590 -4.89 -26.98 25.37
N PHE A 591 -3.91 -26.14 25.72
CA PHE A 591 -2.57 -26.14 25.14
C PHE A 591 -1.64 -26.89 26.09
N THR A 592 -0.96 -27.91 25.57
CA THR A 592 0.11 -28.63 26.28
C THR A 592 1.42 -28.33 25.59
N ILE A 593 2.33 -27.66 26.30
CA ILE A 593 3.60 -27.17 25.78
C ILE A 593 4.75 -27.92 26.45
N TYR A 594 5.52 -28.66 25.67
CA TYR A 594 6.75 -29.29 26.12
C TYR A 594 7.96 -28.40 25.78
N LYS A 595 8.75 -28.04 26.80
CA LYS A 595 10.04 -27.35 26.66
C LYS A 595 11.08 -28.27 26.02
N ALA A 596 11.89 -27.74 25.11
CA ALA A 596 13.03 -28.45 24.52
C ALA A 596 14.24 -28.56 25.47
N LYS A 597 15.12 -29.52 25.20
CA LYS A 597 16.34 -29.75 25.99
C LYS A 597 17.23 -28.50 26.02
N ASP A 598 17.79 -28.17 27.17
CA ASP A 598 18.66 -27.00 27.33
C ASP A 598 19.88 -27.01 26.39
N VAL A 599 20.40 -28.19 26.04
CA VAL A 599 21.50 -28.39 25.07
C VAL A 599 21.11 -28.01 23.64
N PHE A 600 19.82 -28.09 23.30
CA PHE A 600 19.29 -27.64 22.00
C PHE A 600 18.98 -26.14 22.02
N LEU A 601 18.54 -25.60 23.17
CA LEU A 601 18.11 -24.20 23.30
C LEU A 601 19.24 -23.19 23.46
N LEU A 602 20.45 -23.62 23.81
CA LEU A 602 21.58 -22.75 24.15
C LEU A 602 22.78 -23.00 23.23
N GLN A 603 23.45 -21.91 22.85
CA GLN A 603 24.63 -21.90 21.99
C GLN A 603 25.79 -21.18 22.69
N THR A 604 26.96 -21.82 22.74
CA THR A 604 28.19 -21.35 23.39
C THR A 604 29.34 -21.32 22.39
N LEU A 605 29.62 -20.14 21.82
CA LEU A 605 30.67 -19.97 20.81
C LEU A 605 31.98 -19.50 21.47
N LYS A 606 32.39 -20.20 22.54
CA LYS A 606 33.60 -19.92 23.32
C LYS A 606 34.63 -21.01 23.09
N ALA A 607 35.85 -20.63 22.72
CA ALA A 607 36.93 -21.57 22.48
C ALA A 607 37.24 -22.38 23.76
N ASN A 608 37.27 -23.71 23.63
CA ASN A 608 37.57 -24.67 24.70
C ASN A 608 36.67 -24.63 25.94
N ASP A 609 35.44 -24.13 25.84
CA ASP A 609 34.47 -24.27 26.93
C ASP A 609 33.83 -25.67 26.96
N SER A 610 33.62 -26.18 28.17
CA SER A 610 32.95 -27.46 28.48
C SER A 610 31.91 -27.32 29.60
N THR A 611 31.68 -26.09 30.07
CA THR A 611 30.63 -25.76 31.04
C THR A 611 29.25 -26.03 30.42
N LYS A 612 28.37 -26.65 31.21
CA LYS A 612 26.99 -26.93 30.82
C LYS A 612 26.11 -25.79 31.30
N TYR A 613 25.45 -25.09 30.39
CA TYR A 613 24.51 -24.03 30.73
C TYR A 613 23.08 -24.57 30.76
N ARG A 614 22.23 -23.93 31.56
CA ARG A 614 20.80 -24.25 31.71
C ARG A 614 19.96 -23.00 31.45
N LEU A 615 18.83 -23.17 30.77
CA LEU A 615 17.86 -22.11 30.56
C LEU A 615 16.75 -22.21 31.60
N THR A 616 16.68 -21.22 32.49
CA THR A 616 15.65 -21.14 33.53
C THR A 616 14.46 -20.31 33.09
N VAL A 617 13.28 -20.80 33.44
CA VAL A 617 11.98 -20.23 33.14
C VAL A 617 11.42 -19.60 34.42
N HIS A 618 11.19 -18.28 34.41
CA HIS A 618 10.61 -17.56 35.53
C HIS A 618 9.09 -17.43 35.40
N ASP A 619 8.62 -17.14 34.19
CA ASP A 619 7.21 -16.90 33.90
C ASP A 619 6.83 -17.43 32.51
N VAL A 620 5.61 -17.97 32.39
CA VAL A 620 5.03 -18.48 31.14
C VAL A 620 3.54 -18.16 31.13
N LYS A 621 3.08 -17.42 30.12
CA LYS A 621 1.68 -16.99 29.99
C LYS A 621 1.22 -17.16 28.55
N ILE A 622 -0.07 -17.41 28.34
CA ILE A 622 -0.68 -17.30 27.00
C ILE A 622 -1.60 -16.08 26.96
N TYR A 623 -1.49 -15.27 25.91
CA TYR A 623 -2.45 -14.22 25.59
C TYR A 623 -3.28 -14.65 24.39
N ALA A 624 -4.58 -14.86 24.60
CA ALA A 624 -5.53 -15.21 23.54
C ALA A 624 -6.49 -14.06 23.28
N LYS A 625 -6.70 -13.71 22.00
CA LYS A 625 -7.69 -12.69 21.64
C LYS A 625 -9.11 -13.25 21.72
N MET A 626 -9.93 -12.60 22.55
CA MET A 626 -11.35 -12.86 22.71
C MET A 626 -12.19 -11.83 21.95
N VAL A 627 -13.32 -12.27 21.39
CA VAL A 627 -14.22 -11.47 20.57
C VAL A 627 -15.65 -11.62 21.07
N GLU A 628 -16.31 -10.49 21.32
CA GLU A 628 -17.73 -10.44 21.66
C GLU A 628 -18.54 -10.12 20.39
N VAL A 629 -19.38 -11.08 19.98
CA VAL A 629 -20.21 -11.01 18.77
C VAL A 629 -21.61 -10.48 19.11
N GLN A 630 -22.22 -9.70 18.20
CA GLN A 630 -23.53 -9.10 18.40
C GLN A 630 -24.61 -10.18 18.72
N PRO A 631 -25.49 -9.99 19.73
CA PRO A 631 -26.45 -11.02 20.14
C PRO A 631 -27.41 -11.50 19.04
N SER A 632 -27.85 -10.60 18.15
CA SER A 632 -28.66 -10.91 16.97
C SER A 632 -27.95 -11.88 16.02
N LEU A 633 -26.67 -11.62 15.74
CA LEU A 633 -25.85 -12.46 14.87
C LEU A 633 -25.58 -13.83 15.50
N ASN A 634 -25.22 -13.87 16.80
CA ASN A 634 -25.08 -15.13 17.56
C ASN A 634 -26.35 -15.99 17.47
N MET A 635 -27.54 -15.41 17.69
CA MET A 635 -28.82 -16.13 17.56
C MET A 635 -29.04 -16.68 16.14
N SER A 636 -28.65 -15.94 15.10
CA SER A 636 -28.75 -16.45 13.72
C SER A 636 -27.75 -17.57 13.43
N LEU A 637 -26.53 -17.50 13.99
CA LEU A 637 -25.51 -18.53 13.85
C LEU A 637 -25.92 -19.83 14.55
N TYR A 638 -26.52 -19.79 15.75
CA TYR A 638 -27.08 -20.99 16.39
C TYR A 638 -28.15 -21.69 15.53
N LYS A 639 -29.06 -20.93 14.90
CA LYS A 639 -30.08 -21.48 13.98
C LYS A 639 -29.50 -22.04 12.68
N THR A 640 -28.33 -21.57 12.27
CA THR A 640 -27.60 -22.15 11.13
C THR A 640 -26.88 -23.44 11.55
N LEU A 641 -26.28 -23.46 12.75
CA LEU A 641 -25.62 -24.64 13.32
C LEU A 641 -26.56 -25.84 13.52
N GLU A 642 -27.85 -25.59 13.78
CA GLU A 642 -28.89 -26.64 13.79
C GLU A 642 -29.06 -27.34 12.43
N LYS A 643 -28.69 -26.70 11.33
CA LYS A 643 -28.85 -27.21 9.96
C LYS A 643 -27.56 -27.71 9.33
N GLN A 644 -26.44 -27.05 9.60
CA GLN A 644 -25.14 -27.33 9.01
C GLN A 644 -24.03 -27.07 10.06
N PRO A 645 -23.05 -27.98 10.20
CA PRO A 645 -21.91 -27.76 11.11
C PRO A 645 -21.04 -26.59 10.62
N ALA A 646 -20.33 -25.94 11.54
CA ALA A 646 -19.30 -24.97 11.16
C ALA A 646 -18.11 -25.72 10.55
N THR A 647 -17.69 -25.30 9.34
CA THR A 647 -16.54 -25.86 8.62
C THR A 647 -15.34 -24.92 8.73
N TYR A 648 -14.22 -25.46 9.22
CA TYR A 648 -12.93 -24.78 9.29
C TYR A 648 -11.99 -25.40 8.25
N ALA A 649 -11.70 -24.59 7.23
CA ALA A 649 -10.68 -24.85 6.23
C ALA A 649 -9.29 -24.61 6.83
N VAL A 650 -8.41 -25.62 6.83
CA VAL A 650 -7.10 -25.56 7.47
C VAL A 650 -6.03 -26.23 6.59
N ARG A 651 -4.86 -25.60 6.47
CA ARG A 651 -3.64 -26.27 5.97
C ARG A 651 -2.99 -27.00 7.15
N LYS A 652 -3.10 -28.34 7.15
CA LYS A 652 -2.46 -29.21 8.14
C LYS A 652 -0.97 -29.31 7.86
N THR A 653 -0.14 -29.24 8.89
CA THR A 653 1.32 -29.36 8.76
C THR A 653 1.85 -30.59 9.49
N GLU A 654 2.58 -31.45 8.80
CA GLU A 654 3.28 -32.59 9.40
C GLU A 654 4.78 -32.50 9.12
N ILE A 655 5.61 -32.68 10.16
CA ILE A 655 7.07 -32.80 10.00
C ILE A 655 7.51 -34.20 10.37
N LYS A 656 8.41 -34.75 9.56
CA LYS A 656 9.16 -35.97 9.86
C LYS A 656 10.64 -35.73 9.65
N SER A 657 11.47 -36.46 10.38
CA SER A 657 12.91 -36.49 10.18
C SER A 657 13.37 -37.91 9.82
N SER A 658 14.48 -38.01 9.10
CA SER A 658 15.09 -39.30 8.78
C SER A 658 16.61 -39.20 8.73
N PHE A 659 17.27 -40.11 9.45
CA PHE A 659 18.72 -40.16 9.56
C PHE A 659 19.39 -40.77 8.31
N ILE A 660 20.37 -40.05 7.76
CA ILE A 660 21.24 -40.48 6.67
C ILE A 660 22.62 -40.84 7.25
N SER A 661 23.00 -42.11 7.14
CA SER A 661 24.28 -42.60 7.66
C SER A 661 25.48 -42.10 6.84
N VAL A 662 26.59 -41.86 7.54
CA VAL A 662 27.93 -41.55 6.99
C VAL A 662 28.28 -42.45 5.79
N GLY A 663 28.95 -41.88 4.79
CA GLY A 663 29.51 -42.63 3.66
C GLY A 663 28.53 -43.03 2.55
N ARG A 664 27.23 -42.69 2.67
CA ARG A 664 26.26 -42.88 1.58
C ARG A 664 26.37 -41.79 0.52
N TYR A 665 26.06 -42.16 -0.72
CA TYR A 665 25.90 -41.25 -1.87
C TYR A 665 24.44 -41.13 -2.35
N GLU A 666 23.58 -42.09 -1.97
CA GLU A 666 22.15 -42.08 -2.29
C GLU A 666 21.33 -42.43 -1.05
N PHE A 667 20.15 -41.83 -0.96
CA PHE A 667 19.18 -42.04 0.10
C PHE A 667 17.76 -42.00 -0.47
N GLU A 668 16.92 -42.93 -0.04
CA GLU A 668 15.48 -42.94 -0.34
C GLU A 668 14.71 -43.19 0.96
N TYR A 669 13.64 -42.43 1.20
CA TYR A 669 12.82 -42.54 2.39
C TYR A 669 11.34 -42.24 2.09
N ASN A 670 10.45 -43.15 2.50
CA ASN A 670 9.00 -42.98 2.43
C ASN A 670 8.55 -42.09 3.58
N VAL A 671 8.25 -40.82 3.29
CA VAL A 671 7.91 -39.82 4.30
C VAL A 671 6.44 -39.96 4.70
N PHE A 672 5.53 -39.92 3.73
CA PHE A 672 4.08 -39.94 3.96
C PHE A 672 3.46 -41.07 3.16
N SER A 673 2.66 -41.93 3.81
CA SER A 673 2.20 -43.18 3.19
C SER A 673 0.68 -43.27 2.96
N ALA A 674 -0.10 -42.35 3.52
CA ALA A 674 -1.56 -42.33 3.42
C ALA A 674 -2.07 -41.28 2.42
N THR A 675 -1.63 -40.03 2.61
CA THR A 675 -2.02 -38.87 1.80
C THR A 675 -0.81 -38.27 1.09
N ILE A 676 -1.01 -37.78 -0.12
CA ILE A 676 -0.03 -36.99 -0.86
C ILE A 676 -0.17 -35.51 -0.41
N PRO A 677 0.91 -34.86 0.07
CA PRO A 677 0.85 -33.45 0.44
C PRO A 677 0.60 -32.53 -0.76
N ARG A 678 0.14 -31.31 -0.48
CA ARG A 678 0.06 -30.19 -1.43
C ARG A 678 1.47 -29.72 -1.82
N ARG A 679 2.35 -29.59 -0.83
CA ARG A 679 3.72 -29.09 -0.96
C ARG A 679 4.63 -29.81 0.04
N VAL A 680 5.88 -30.03 -0.35
CA VAL A 680 6.93 -30.59 0.52
C VAL A 680 8.09 -29.62 0.61
N ILE A 681 8.59 -29.37 1.81
CA ILE A 681 9.77 -28.58 2.09
C ILE A 681 10.81 -29.52 2.72
N ILE A 682 11.97 -29.63 2.09
CA ILE A 682 13.05 -30.53 2.50
C ILE A 682 14.27 -29.70 2.88
N ALA A 683 14.86 -30.02 4.02
CA ALA A 683 16.10 -29.42 4.51
C ALA A 683 17.00 -30.50 5.12
N LEU A 684 18.31 -30.25 5.16
CA LEU A 684 19.29 -31.16 5.75
C LEU A 684 20.01 -30.45 6.91
N VAL A 685 20.25 -31.18 8.01
CA VAL A 685 20.93 -30.65 9.22
C VAL A 685 21.95 -31.68 9.70
N GLY A 686 23.10 -31.23 10.22
CA GLY A 686 24.06 -32.13 10.86
C GLY A 686 23.44 -32.84 12.08
N ASN A 687 23.59 -34.15 12.18
CA ASN A 687 22.94 -34.97 13.21
C ASN A 687 23.27 -34.53 14.67
N SER A 688 24.50 -34.07 14.91
CA SER A 688 24.90 -33.48 16.20
C SER A 688 24.10 -32.22 16.54
N ALA A 689 23.95 -31.31 15.58
CA ALA A 689 23.18 -30.07 15.75
C ALA A 689 21.67 -30.37 15.91
N PHE A 690 21.14 -31.34 15.15
CA PHE A 690 19.74 -31.77 15.24
C PHE A 690 19.34 -32.27 16.64
N HIS A 691 20.20 -33.05 17.30
CA HIS A 691 19.98 -33.50 18.68
C HIS A 691 20.35 -32.47 19.75
N GLY A 692 20.99 -31.36 19.35
CA GLY A 692 21.52 -30.30 20.22
C GLY A 692 22.98 -30.52 20.60
N ASP A 693 23.83 -29.57 20.22
CA ASP A 693 25.19 -29.40 20.73
C ASP A 693 25.37 -27.91 21.04
N TYR A 694 25.93 -27.57 22.20
CA TYR A 694 26.18 -26.17 22.56
C TYR A 694 27.08 -25.45 21.53
N LYS A 695 27.89 -26.17 20.74
CA LYS A 695 28.79 -25.56 19.75
C LYS A 695 28.17 -25.28 18.38
N LEU A 696 27.00 -25.85 18.08
CA LEU A 696 26.42 -25.86 16.74
C LEU A 696 24.95 -25.41 16.79
N SER A 697 24.54 -24.53 15.88
CA SER A 697 23.14 -24.13 15.75
C SER A 697 22.32 -25.24 15.09
N PRO A 698 21.17 -25.64 15.66
CA PRO A 698 20.26 -26.59 15.01
C PRO A 698 19.66 -26.06 13.70
N PHE A 699 19.71 -24.75 13.45
CA PHE A 699 19.08 -24.11 12.27
C PHE A 699 20.05 -23.81 11.13
N MET A 700 21.25 -24.42 11.14
CA MET A 700 22.18 -24.38 10.01
C MET A 700 21.80 -25.46 8.99
N PHE A 701 21.10 -25.07 7.92
CA PHE A 701 20.59 -25.97 6.88
C PHE A 701 21.55 -26.03 5.69
N GLU A 702 22.61 -26.82 5.81
CA GLU A 702 23.62 -27.00 4.78
C GLU A 702 23.14 -27.93 3.65
N PRO A 703 23.59 -27.74 2.40
CA PRO A 703 23.18 -28.60 1.28
C PRO A 703 23.95 -29.92 1.20
N PHE A 704 25.04 -30.10 1.96
CA PHE A 704 25.89 -31.31 1.97
C PHE A 704 26.26 -31.86 0.57
N ASP A 705 26.60 -30.99 -0.38
CA ASP A 705 26.91 -31.33 -1.79
C ASP A 705 25.83 -32.16 -2.51
N LEU A 706 24.55 -31.96 -2.16
CA LEU A 706 23.41 -32.54 -2.85
C LEU A 706 23.53 -32.33 -4.38
N ARG A 707 23.34 -33.41 -5.13
CA ARG A 707 23.44 -33.50 -6.60
C ARG A 707 22.09 -33.51 -7.27
N GLU A 708 21.15 -34.25 -6.71
CA GLU A 708 19.79 -34.43 -7.25
C GLU A 708 18.84 -34.70 -6.08
N ILE A 709 17.67 -34.09 -6.14
CA ILE A 709 16.57 -34.33 -5.19
C ILE A 709 15.26 -34.43 -5.97
N SER A 710 14.48 -35.45 -5.64
CA SER A 710 13.20 -35.73 -6.27
C SER A 710 12.22 -36.35 -5.27
N VAL A 711 10.94 -36.12 -5.52
CA VAL A 711 9.81 -36.61 -4.72
C VAL A 711 8.95 -37.49 -5.63
N HIS A 712 8.89 -38.77 -5.29
CA HIS A 712 8.06 -39.75 -5.97
C HIS A 712 6.71 -39.84 -5.24
N ALA A 713 5.65 -39.28 -5.82
CA ALA A 713 4.32 -39.22 -5.24
C ALA A 713 3.26 -39.75 -6.22
N GLY A 714 2.47 -40.74 -5.81
CA GLY A 714 1.38 -41.29 -6.63
C GLY A 714 1.82 -41.89 -7.98
N GLY A 715 3.08 -42.35 -8.09
CA GLY A 715 3.66 -42.87 -9.34
C GLY A 715 4.24 -41.79 -10.27
N ILE A 716 4.15 -40.51 -9.90
CA ILE A 716 4.72 -39.36 -10.63
C ILE A 716 5.97 -38.86 -9.89
N VAL A 717 6.93 -38.31 -10.62
CA VAL A 717 8.17 -37.73 -10.07
C VAL A 717 8.10 -36.20 -10.12
N TYR A 718 8.44 -35.55 -9.01
CA TYR A 718 8.43 -34.10 -8.83
C TYR A 718 9.81 -33.60 -8.36
N PRO A 719 10.38 -32.53 -8.95
CA PRO A 719 9.99 -31.96 -10.24
C PRO A 719 10.09 -32.99 -11.38
N ALA A 720 9.33 -32.78 -12.46
CA ALA A 720 9.34 -33.66 -13.63
C ALA A 720 10.69 -33.66 -14.37
N VAL A 721 11.44 -32.54 -14.28
CA VAL A 721 12.84 -32.45 -14.69
C VAL A 721 13.68 -32.41 -13.41
N PRO A 722 14.50 -33.44 -13.11
CA PRO A 722 15.25 -33.50 -11.86
C PRO A 722 16.31 -32.40 -11.79
N TYR A 723 16.52 -31.86 -10.60
CA TYR A 723 17.57 -30.86 -10.36
C TYR A 723 18.96 -31.45 -10.57
N LYS A 724 19.82 -30.74 -11.30
CA LYS A 724 21.25 -31.05 -11.43
C LYS A 724 22.05 -30.03 -10.64
N LEU A 725 22.21 -30.31 -9.36
CA LEU A 725 22.81 -29.42 -8.37
C LEU A 725 24.34 -29.62 -8.28
N ASN A 726 25.07 -28.51 -8.27
CA ASN A 726 26.49 -28.46 -7.93
C ASN A 726 26.80 -27.12 -7.25
N PHE A 727 26.87 -27.16 -5.93
CA PHE A 727 27.11 -25.99 -5.08
C PHE A 727 28.53 -25.42 -5.23
N SER A 728 29.52 -26.24 -5.57
CA SER A 728 30.89 -25.78 -5.83
C SER A 728 30.95 -24.85 -7.06
N ASN A 729 30.23 -25.19 -8.13
CA ASN A 729 30.19 -24.44 -9.39
C ASN A 729 28.97 -23.48 -9.50
N ASP A 730 28.31 -23.15 -8.39
CA ASP A 730 27.11 -22.28 -8.34
C ASP A 730 25.90 -22.72 -9.20
N HIS A 731 25.85 -24.01 -9.57
CA HIS A 731 24.70 -24.60 -10.27
C HIS A 731 23.63 -25.04 -9.27
N PHE A 732 22.94 -24.08 -8.66
CA PHE A 732 21.76 -24.32 -7.80
C PHE A 732 20.62 -23.32 -8.02
N VAL A 733 20.77 -22.41 -8.99
CA VAL A 733 19.83 -21.29 -9.25
C VAL A 733 18.41 -21.78 -9.56
N THR A 734 18.25 -22.91 -10.24
CA THR A 734 16.93 -23.48 -10.54
C THR A 734 16.16 -23.84 -9.26
N ALA A 735 16.75 -24.64 -8.36
CA ALA A 735 16.12 -24.97 -7.08
C ALA A 735 15.82 -23.73 -6.21
N PHE A 736 16.63 -22.66 -6.32
CA PHE A 736 16.36 -21.38 -5.67
C PHE A 736 15.17 -20.64 -6.29
N VAL A 737 15.01 -20.62 -7.61
CA VAL A 737 13.86 -20.00 -8.29
C VAL A 737 12.59 -20.81 -8.04
N ASP A 738 12.64 -22.13 -8.18
CA ASP A 738 11.54 -23.05 -7.89
C ASP A 738 11.03 -22.87 -6.44
N MET A 739 11.92 -22.59 -5.48
CA MET A 739 11.51 -22.26 -4.10
C MET A 739 10.63 -21.00 -4.04
N TYR A 740 10.94 -19.94 -4.79
CA TYR A 740 10.13 -18.73 -4.86
C TYR A 740 8.81 -18.95 -5.63
N GLU A 741 8.82 -19.77 -6.68
CA GLU A 741 7.61 -20.12 -7.45
C GLU A 741 6.65 -21.00 -6.63
N ALA A 742 7.16 -22.05 -5.99
CA ALA A 742 6.37 -23.00 -5.19
C ALA A 742 5.80 -22.39 -3.90
N LEU A 743 6.32 -21.24 -3.45
CA LEU A 743 5.78 -20.42 -2.36
C LEU A 743 4.83 -19.30 -2.86
N GLY A 744 4.57 -19.23 -4.17
CA GLY A 744 3.71 -18.19 -4.78
C GLY A 744 4.26 -16.76 -4.64
N MET A 745 5.56 -16.61 -4.39
CA MET A 745 6.20 -15.31 -4.15
C MET A 745 6.89 -14.75 -5.40
N ALA A 746 7.29 -15.62 -6.33
CA ALA A 746 7.78 -15.21 -7.64
C ALA A 746 6.79 -14.26 -8.34
N ASN A 747 7.32 -13.18 -8.92
CA ASN A 747 6.53 -12.13 -9.60
C ASN A 747 5.49 -11.40 -8.72
N SER A 748 5.58 -11.51 -7.39
CA SER A 748 4.71 -10.80 -6.43
C SER A 748 5.47 -9.74 -5.62
N GLU A 749 4.76 -8.85 -4.92
CA GLU A 749 5.38 -7.94 -3.94
C GLU A 749 5.76 -8.64 -2.61
N ARG A 750 5.34 -9.89 -2.41
CA ARG A 750 5.69 -10.70 -1.22
C ARG A 750 7.04 -11.37 -1.43
N SER A 751 7.86 -11.38 -0.39
CA SER A 751 9.21 -11.97 -0.42
C SER A 751 9.69 -12.33 0.98
N PHE A 752 10.71 -13.18 1.06
CA PHE A 752 11.41 -13.56 2.28
C PHE A 752 12.90 -13.21 2.24
N ASP A 753 13.51 -13.09 3.42
CA ASP A 753 14.95 -12.79 3.60
C ASP A 753 15.82 -14.04 3.43
N ILE A 754 15.95 -14.55 2.19
CA ILE A 754 16.96 -15.56 1.82
C ILE A 754 17.58 -15.19 0.47
N SER A 755 18.86 -14.80 0.50
CA SER A 755 19.68 -14.55 -0.69
C SER A 755 20.29 -15.83 -1.26
N MET A 756 20.67 -15.81 -2.54
CA MET A 756 21.41 -16.91 -3.19
C MET A 756 22.71 -17.28 -2.43
N ALA A 757 23.37 -16.29 -1.81
CA ALA A 757 24.58 -16.51 -1.01
C ALA A 757 24.32 -17.24 0.31
N GLN A 758 23.18 -16.96 0.98
CA GLN A 758 22.72 -17.71 2.15
C GLN A 758 22.27 -19.12 1.77
N PHE A 759 21.55 -19.26 0.65
CA PHE A 759 21.09 -20.55 0.13
C PHE A 759 22.25 -21.52 -0.19
N LYS A 760 23.40 -21.00 -0.64
CA LYS A 760 24.62 -21.80 -0.86
C LYS A 760 25.24 -22.37 0.43
N LYS A 761 25.10 -21.66 1.56
CA LYS A 761 25.88 -21.92 2.78
C LYS A 761 25.10 -22.62 3.90
N GLY A 762 23.85 -22.23 4.16
CA GLY A 762 23.16 -22.66 5.39
C GLY A 762 21.66 -22.38 5.46
N TRP A 763 21.05 -21.92 4.37
CA TRP A 763 19.60 -21.73 4.24
C TRP A 763 19.07 -22.47 2.99
N SER A 764 19.51 -23.73 2.82
CA SER A 764 19.14 -24.56 1.67
C SER A 764 17.78 -25.25 1.91
N PHE A 765 16.68 -24.60 1.50
CA PHE A 765 15.34 -25.18 1.52
C PHE A 765 14.90 -25.63 0.13
N PHE A 766 14.63 -26.92 -0.05
CA PHE A 766 14.10 -27.45 -1.30
C PHE A 766 12.58 -27.56 -1.18
N VAL A 767 11.88 -26.61 -1.80
CA VAL A 767 10.41 -26.56 -1.81
C VAL A 767 9.91 -27.15 -3.12
N ILE A 768 9.20 -28.28 -3.04
CA ILE A 768 8.68 -29.00 -4.20
C ILE A 768 7.13 -28.97 -4.13
N PRO A 769 6.46 -28.30 -5.09
CA PRO A 769 5.01 -28.32 -5.18
C PRO A 769 4.57 -29.65 -5.79
N LEU A 770 3.62 -30.32 -5.14
CA LEU A 770 2.97 -31.54 -5.65
C LEU A 770 1.57 -31.25 -6.20
N THR A 771 1.12 -30.00 -6.10
CA THR A 771 -0.14 -29.46 -6.61
C THR A 771 -0.37 -29.83 -8.08
N SER A 772 -1.62 -30.17 -8.40
CA SER A 772 -2.05 -30.50 -9.76
C SER A 772 -1.95 -29.30 -10.72
N THR A 773 -2.06 -28.08 -10.19
CA THR A 773 -1.90 -26.81 -10.92
C THR A 773 -0.48 -26.26 -10.92
N LEU A 774 0.44 -26.82 -10.14
CA LEU A 774 1.75 -26.23 -9.75
C LEU A 774 1.67 -24.88 -8.99
N ASP A 775 0.59 -24.11 -9.13
CA ASP A 775 0.34 -22.84 -8.41
C ASP A 775 -0.01 -23.02 -6.91
N ASP A 776 0.49 -22.13 -6.04
CA ASP A 776 0.02 -22.00 -4.64
C ASP A 776 -1.28 -21.18 -4.56
N SER A 777 -2.38 -21.76 -5.05
CA SER A 777 -3.71 -21.16 -4.94
C SER A 777 -4.28 -21.23 -3.51
N CYS A 778 -5.21 -20.33 -3.19
CA CYS A 778 -6.01 -20.39 -1.96
C CYS A 778 -7.14 -21.45 -2.00
N GLY A 779 -7.29 -22.19 -3.10
CA GLY A 779 -8.29 -23.23 -3.25
C GLY A 779 -7.84 -24.56 -2.63
N PHE A 780 -8.81 -25.34 -2.15
CA PHE A 780 -8.59 -26.74 -1.77
C PHE A 780 -8.38 -27.59 -3.01
N GLU A 781 -7.35 -28.43 -3.02
CA GLU A 781 -7.25 -29.49 -3.99
C GLU A 781 -7.91 -30.78 -3.50
N LEU A 782 -8.28 -31.65 -4.43
CA LEU A 782 -8.82 -32.96 -4.10
C LEU A 782 -7.75 -33.78 -3.37
N LEU A 783 -8.08 -34.29 -2.19
CA LEU A 783 -7.19 -35.15 -1.42
C LEU A 783 -6.86 -36.41 -2.21
N ARG A 784 -5.56 -36.59 -2.50
CA ARG A 784 -5.04 -37.76 -3.20
C ARG A 784 -4.44 -38.73 -2.18
N SER A 785 -4.95 -39.95 -2.16
CA SER A 785 -4.36 -41.04 -1.39
C SER A 785 -3.12 -41.59 -2.10
N GLY A 786 -2.06 -41.88 -1.36
CA GLY A 786 -0.82 -42.44 -1.91
C GLY A 786 0.40 -42.21 -1.04
N SER A 787 1.51 -42.86 -1.41
CA SER A 787 2.81 -42.67 -0.77
C SER A 787 3.62 -41.57 -1.44
N THR A 788 4.45 -40.90 -0.64
CA THR A 788 5.38 -39.83 -0.99
C THR A 788 6.78 -40.23 -0.52
N ASN A 789 7.62 -40.69 -1.45
CA ASN A 789 9.02 -41.02 -1.18
C ASN A 789 9.90 -39.84 -1.60
N VAL A 790 10.88 -39.48 -0.77
CA VAL A 790 11.95 -38.54 -1.13
C VAL A 790 13.17 -39.36 -1.52
N ARG A 791 13.77 -39.04 -2.68
CA ARG A 791 15.07 -39.55 -3.11
C ARG A 791 16.06 -38.40 -3.20
N ALA A 792 17.24 -38.60 -2.60
CA ALA A 792 18.35 -37.65 -2.62
C ALA A 792 19.63 -38.38 -3.07
N THR A 793 20.42 -37.73 -3.94
CA THR A 793 21.77 -38.20 -4.30
C THR A 793 22.78 -37.07 -4.12
N PHE A 794 24.01 -37.43 -3.74
CA PHE A 794 25.06 -36.49 -3.32
C PHE A 794 26.31 -36.62 -4.21
N ASN A 795 27.02 -35.51 -4.41
CA ASN A 795 28.29 -35.51 -5.17
C ASN A 795 29.46 -36.04 -4.31
N SER A 796 29.47 -35.71 -3.01
CA SER A 796 30.43 -36.21 -2.03
C SER A 796 29.72 -37.15 -1.03
N PRO A 797 30.44 -38.06 -0.35
CA PRO A 797 29.82 -38.96 0.62
C PRO A 797 29.43 -38.20 1.89
N ILE A 798 28.30 -38.57 2.50
CA ILE A 798 27.80 -37.94 3.73
C ILE A 798 28.89 -37.87 4.83
N PRO A 799 29.14 -36.68 5.43
CA PRO A 799 30.26 -36.45 6.33
C PRO A 799 30.16 -37.22 7.65
N LEU A 800 31.30 -37.27 8.37
CA LEU A 800 31.42 -37.86 9.70
C LEU A 800 30.42 -37.23 10.67
N GLY A 801 29.66 -38.06 11.39
CA GLY A 801 28.56 -37.66 12.28
C GLY A 801 27.17 -37.96 11.73
N GLY A 802 27.02 -38.01 10.39
CA GLY A 802 25.75 -38.23 9.71
C GLY A 802 24.88 -36.97 9.62
N VAL A 803 23.85 -37.05 8.80
CA VAL A 803 22.96 -35.91 8.46
C VAL A 803 21.53 -36.34 8.68
N GLU A 804 20.73 -35.49 9.32
CA GLU A 804 19.29 -35.67 9.45
C GLU A 804 18.59 -34.90 8.32
N MET A 805 17.73 -35.58 7.55
CA MET A 805 16.84 -34.92 6.60
C MET A 805 15.52 -34.60 7.28
N ILE A 806 15.13 -33.33 7.26
CA ILE A 806 13.86 -32.83 7.79
C ILE A 806 12.92 -32.58 6.61
N VAL A 807 11.71 -33.13 6.69
CA VAL A 807 10.68 -33.00 5.67
C VAL A 807 9.40 -32.46 6.30
N LEU A 808 9.01 -31.25 5.91
CA LEU A 808 7.73 -30.62 6.25
C LEU A 808 6.77 -30.80 5.07
N GLY A 809 5.66 -31.49 5.31
CA GLY A 809 4.55 -31.65 4.36
C GLY A 809 3.37 -30.76 4.75
N GLU A 810 2.85 -30.01 3.78
CA GLU A 810 1.57 -29.30 3.89
C GLU A 810 0.45 -30.14 3.26
N PHE A 811 -0.66 -30.29 3.97
CA PHE A 811 -1.84 -31.03 3.53
C PHE A 811 -3.08 -30.14 3.68
N ASP A 812 -4.05 -30.31 2.79
CA ASP A 812 -5.36 -29.68 2.97
C ASP A 812 -6.18 -30.50 3.99
N GLN A 813 -6.89 -29.86 4.93
CA GLN A 813 -7.77 -30.54 5.89
C GLN A 813 -9.02 -29.71 6.20
N MET A 814 -10.15 -30.38 6.39
CA MET A 814 -11.36 -29.78 6.94
C MET A 814 -11.65 -30.28 8.35
N ILE A 815 -11.98 -29.34 9.23
CA ILE A 815 -12.41 -29.60 10.61
C ILE A 815 -13.85 -29.10 10.74
N MET A 816 -14.75 -29.96 11.19
CA MET A 816 -16.16 -29.66 11.36
C MET A 816 -16.53 -29.60 12.84
N VAL A 817 -17.31 -28.60 13.24
CA VAL A 817 -17.88 -28.50 14.59
C VAL A 817 -19.40 -28.52 14.49
N ASP A 818 -20.03 -29.51 15.14
CA ASP A 818 -21.48 -29.67 15.14
C ASP A 818 -22.18 -28.69 16.10
N TYR A 819 -23.53 -28.71 16.09
CA TYR A 819 -24.35 -27.93 17.01
C TYR A 819 -23.98 -28.20 18.49
N ASN A 820 -23.74 -29.47 18.83
CA ASN A 820 -23.39 -29.96 20.17
C ASN A 820 -21.92 -29.74 20.56
N ARG A 821 -21.12 -29.04 19.74
CA ARG A 821 -19.68 -28.79 19.92
C ARG A 821 -18.78 -30.03 19.86
N HIS A 822 -19.25 -31.14 19.27
CA HIS A 822 -18.38 -32.23 18.86
C HIS A 822 -17.58 -31.84 17.62
N ILE A 823 -16.33 -32.30 17.58
CA ILE A 823 -15.37 -31.98 16.53
C ILE A 823 -15.09 -33.23 15.70
N VAL A 824 -15.38 -33.14 14.41
CA VAL A 824 -15.13 -34.18 13.41
C VAL A 824 -14.03 -33.70 12.48
N THR A 825 -13.02 -34.52 12.26
CA THR A 825 -11.89 -34.24 11.35
C THR A 825 -11.94 -35.22 10.20
N ASP A 826 -11.69 -34.75 8.98
CA ASP A 826 -11.79 -35.56 7.75
C ASP A 826 -10.93 -36.83 7.79
N SER A 827 -9.76 -36.76 8.43
CA SER A 827 -8.85 -37.88 8.69
C SER A 827 -9.41 -39.01 9.58
N LYS A 828 -10.64 -38.90 10.08
CA LYS A 828 -11.35 -39.93 10.88
C LYS A 828 -12.67 -40.38 10.23
N LEU A 829 -12.94 -39.96 8.99
CA LEU A 829 -14.15 -40.31 8.22
C LEU A 829 -13.92 -41.44 7.20
N GLY A 830 -12.76 -42.12 7.25
CA GLY A 830 -12.41 -43.30 6.45
C GLY A 830 -12.43 -44.59 7.25
#